data_AF-A0A925BPN5-F1
#
_entry.id   AF-A0A925BPN5-F1
#
_cell.length_a   1.000
_cell.length_b   1.000
_cell.length_c   1.000
_cell.angle_alpha   90.00
_cell.angle_beta   90.00
_cell.angle_gamma   90.00
#
_symmetry.space_group_name_H-M   'P 1'
#
loop_
_entity.id
_entity.type
_entity.pdbx_description
1 polymer ?
#
loop_
_entity_poly.entity_id
_entity_poly.type
_entity_poly.pdbx_seq_one_letter_code
_entity_poly.pdbx_strand_id
1 'polypeptide(L)'
;MFFPSFRRQPRRRHRSTQQIEQLEPRELLAAVAQLSSAEVTKLLDRASMATSSNDAIIAVVDRGGHILGVRVEQDVLDALDAVVNGCNGNGMIDSGSVEEQTLVYAIDGAVAKARTAAFFANGSVDSQIAPGVADPPLADAIPTVGPLTSRTIRNISQSTVTQREVQSNPNIADPDSTLRGPGFVAPISLGQHFPPEIPHTPQVDLFGIEHTNRDSIVHPGFDAIKGTADDIALEQRFNIDPAFVPGGQVVDAPESYGFTTGIMVNAQARGIATLPGGVPIFRTIDPATGMLVGLDVVGGIGVFFPGTSDPDGVGPGSIGDATFEQNFPNAQTESERTNAPKVLEAEFTAFYAIGGGLFGGLTLAKDRYYGGDFPIPFGRIDLVGITLQIIGPTVGVSGVRTVEAVGDKIPQGDVKLAVKVNSTATSITVNDGTLLPAAPFSILIDKEVLEVTNVTGNTLTVTRAQSGTAAKSHAAGKAVIAGTVELATAVDETSTMLTVTDARLLPATPFQIRLEKEVLTVTNVDVLTRMLTVVRAQDGSKADKHAVGKQIITSSGQDQLVRATSSVLVALNDSATSLVVPDATGFPTTPFAISLDDHNPLTVDEQVLVTSVTLTPDTLMIVPDTLTIVRAPGAVAHAVGETIRTTAVSTAVPGRAVPEGFLVTPHDSPILAKATSTLAAALGAADLTLVVPDA
;
A
#
# COMPACT_ATOMS: atom_id res chain seq x y z
N MET A 1 -27.75 77.65 -29.27
CA MET A 1 -28.28 76.27 -29.35
C MET A 1 -27.94 75.71 -30.71
N PHE A 2 -26.89 74.87 -30.79
CA PHE A 2 -26.54 74.09 -31.97
C PHE A 2 -26.46 72.64 -31.51
N PHE A 3 -27.39 71.80 -31.96
CA PHE A 3 -27.42 70.36 -31.68
C PHE A 3 -26.65 69.62 -32.78
N PRO A 4 -25.71 68.72 -32.46
CA PRO A 4 -24.98 67.93 -33.45
C PRO A 4 -25.78 66.70 -33.90
N SER A 5 -25.71 66.40 -35.19
CA SER A 5 -26.35 65.27 -35.85
C SER A 5 -25.67 63.93 -35.50
N PHE A 6 -26.42 63.00 -34.90
CA PHE A 6 -26.01 61.60 -34.77
C PHE A 6 -26.27 60.86 -36.10
N ARG A 7 -25.20 60.50 -36.82
CA ARG A 7 -25.25 59.51 -37.92
C ARG A 7 -25.41 58.11 -37.33
N ARG A 8 -26.52 57.43 -37.64
CA ARG A 8 -26.69 55.99 -37.38
C ARG A 8 -25.77 55.19 -38.32
N GLN A 9 -24.85 54.40 -37.77
CA GLN A 9 -24.13 53.38 -38.53
C GLN A 9 -25.04 52.17 -38.81
N PRO A 10 -25.01 51.59 -40.02
CA PRO A 10 -25.79 50.39 -40.34
C PRO A 10 -25.18 49.16 -39.64
N ARG A 11 -26.01 48.42 -38.90
CA ARG A 11 -25.67 47.11 -38.35
C ARG A 11 -25.34 46.15 -39.50
N ARG A 12 -24.07 45.75 -39.62
CA ARG A 12 -23.64 44.60 -40.44
C ARG A 12 -24.31 43.35 -39.88
N ARG A 13 -25.19 42.73 -40.67
CA ARG A 13 -25.62 41.34 -40.43
C ARG A 13 -24.41 40.44 -40.67
N HIS A 14 -23.89 39.81 -39.63
CA HIS A 14 -22.95 38.71 -39.80
C HIS A 14 -23.70 37.56 -40.47
N ARG A 15 -23.34 37.27 -41.72
CA ARG A 15 -23.64 35.99 -42.35
C ARG A 15 -22.76 34.98 -41.62
N SER A 16 -23.34 34.10 -40.80
CA SER A 16 -22.62 32.93 -40.31
C SER A 16 -22.30 32.06 -41.52
N THR A 17 -21.07 32.09 -41.99
CA THR A 17 -20.53 31.03 -42.84
C THR A 17 -20.66 29.73 -42.06
N GLN A 18 -21.46 28.79 -42.55
CA GLN A 18 -21.40 27.41 -42.08
C GLN A 18 -19.97 26.94 -42.33
N GLN A 19 -19.19 26.81 -41.26
CA GLN A 19 -17.96 26.05 -41.31
C GLN A 19 -18.39 24.59 -41.40
N ILE A 20 -18.07 23.94 -42.51
CA ILE A 20 -18.06 22.49 -42.61
C ILE A 20 -17.10 22.02 -41.52
N GLU A 21 -17.55 21.15 -40.61
CA GLU A 21 -16.67 20.46 -39.66
C GLU A 21 -15.53 19.82 -40.46
N GLN A 22 -14.33 20.40 -40.36
CA GLN A 22 -13.14 19.77 -40.88
C GLN A 22 -12.77 18.70 -39.87
N LEU A 23 -12.70 17.44 -40.33
CA LEU A 23 -12.08 16.35 -39.60
C LEU A 23 -10.67 16.80 -39.20
N GLU A 24 -10.31 16.62 -37.93
CA GLU A 24 -8.98 17.01 -37.45
C GLU A 24 -7.88 16.40 -38.32
N PRO A 25 -6.85 17.16 -38.72
CA PRO A 25 -5.73 16.63 -39.49
C PRO A 25 -4.98 15.57 -38.67
N ARG A 26 -5.33 14.31 -38.89
CA ARG A 26 -4.75 13.14 -38.23
C ARG A 26 -3.24 12.94 -38.49
N GLU A 27 -2.58 13.79 -39.27
CA GLU A 27 -1.12 13.79 -39.39
C GLU A 27 -0.40 14.10 -38.05
N LEU A 28 -1.10 14.70 -37.08
CA LEU A 28 -0.60 14.86 -35.70
C LEU A 28 -0.73 13.58 -34.83
N LEU A 29 -1.50 12.57 -35.23
CA LEU A 29 -1.69 11.33 -34.43
C LEU A 29 -0.46 10.41 -34.41
N ALA A 30 0.48 10.56 -35.35
CA ALA A 30 1.68 9.74 -35.41
C ALA A 30 2.72 10.06 -34.30
N ALA A 31 2.51 11.15 -33.55
CA ALA A 31 3.44 11.63 -32.52
C ALA A 31 2.80 11.81 -31.13
N VAL A 32 1.59 11.27 -30.89
CA VAL A 32 1.05 11.22 -29.52
C VAL A 32 1.96 10.28 -28.74
N ALA A 33 2.81 10.85 -27.88
CA ALA A 33 3.69 10.06 -27.04
C ALA A 33 2.84 9.01 -26.31
N GLN A 34 3.19 7.75 -26.45
CA GLN A 34 2.53 6.66 -25.74
C GLN A 34 2.81 6.75 -24.23
N LEU A 35 2.01 6.07 -23.42
CA LEU A 35 2.32 5.85 -22.01
C LEU A 35 3.57 4.97 -21.91
N SER A 36 4.57 5.42 -21.16
CA SER A 36 5.76 4.63 -20.87
C SER A 36 5.44 3.48 -19.91
N SER A 37 6.25 2.42 -19.93
CA SER A 37 6.10 1.29 -19.00
C SER A 37 6.17 1.71 -17.52
N ALA A 38 6.97 2.73 -17.20
CA ALA A 38 7.06 3.29 -15.85
C ALA A 38 5.77 4.01 -15.43
N GLU A 39 5.17 4.78 -16.35
CA GLU A 39 3.86 5.42 -16.12
C GLU A 39 2.74 4.38 -15.96
N VAL A 40 2.73 3.33 -16.78
CA VAL A 40 1.77 2.24 -16.67
C VAL A 40 1.90 1.54 -15.31
N THR A 41 3.13 1.20 -14.90
CA THR A 41 3.39 0.59 -13.58
C THR A 41 2.88 1.48 -12.46
N LYS A 42 3.20 2.78 -12.52
CA LYS A 42 2.75 3.78 -11.55
C LYS A 42 1.23 3.90 -11.48
N LEU A 43 0.52 3.86 -12.61
CA LEU A 43 -0.95 3.87 -12.65
C LEU A 43 -1.53 2.61 -11.98
N LEU A 44 -1.01 1.43 -12.29
CA LEU A 44 -1.44 0.17 -11.68
C LEU A 44 -1.16 0.12 -10.17
N ASP A 45 -0.03 0.69 -9.74
CA ASP A 45 0.35 0.76 -8.34
C ASP A 45 -0.53 1.73 -7.55
N ARG A 46 -0.80 2.92 -8.10
CA ARG A 46 -1.73 3.88 -7.49
C ARG A 46 -3.15 3.33 -7.40
N ALA A 47 -3.63 2.65 -8.44
CA ALA A 47 -4.94 2.00 -8.42
C ALA A 47 -5.02 0.97 -7.29
N SER A 48 -4.04 0.09 -7.16
CA SER A 48 -4.01 -0.93 -6.10
C SER A 48 -3.96 -0.38 -4.68
N MET A 49 -3.45 0.84 -4.52
CA MET A 49 -3.40 1.53 -3.23
C MET A 49 -4.61 2.41 -2.99
N ALA A 50 -5.49 2.61 -3.97
CA ALA A 50 -6.64 3.49 -3.79
C ALA A 50 -7.53 3.02 -2.64
N THR A 51 -7.70 1.71 -2.50
CA THR A 51 -8.51 1.08 -1.46
C THR A 51 -7.83 -0.17 -0.90
N SER A 52 -8.25 -0.61 0.29
CA SER A 52 -7.78 -1.83 0.95
C SER A 52 -8.31 -3.11 0.34
N SER A 53 -9.14 -3.00 -0.70
CA SER A 53 -9.70 -4.14 -1.39
C SER A 53 -8.62 -4.87 -2.20
N ASN A 54 -8.58 -6.19 -2.07
CA ASN A 54 -7.68 -7.07 -2.81
C ASN A 54 -8.44 -7.95 -3.82
N ASP A 55 -9.63 -7.51 -4.25
CA ASP A 55 -10.55 -8.24 -5.12
C ASP A 55 -10.80 -7.56 -6.49
N ALA A 56 -9.91 -6.64 -6.91
CA ALA A 56 -10.02 -5.91 -8.17
C ALA A 56 -9.13 -6.48 -9.29
N ILE A 57 -9.52 -6.21 -10.53
CA ILE A 57 -8.65 -6.27 -11.72
C ILE A 57 -8.54 -4.86 -12.31
N ILE A 58 -7.31 -4.43 -12.58
CA ILE A 58 -6.99 -3.11 -13.13
C ILE A 58 -6.30 -3.31 -14.47
N ALA A 59 -6.78 -2.64 -15.51
CA ALA A 59 -6.19 -2.66 -16.84
C ALA A 59 -5.91 -1.24 -17.34
N VAL A 60 -4.78 -1.07 -18.03
CA VAL A 60 -4.39 0.16 -18.71
C VAL A 60 -4.21 -0.13 -20.19
N VAL A 61 -4.83 0.69 -21.03
CA VAL A 61 -4.73 0.61 -22.50
C VAL A 61 -4.24 1.93 -23.08
N ASP A 62 -3.59 1.88 -24.24
CA ASP A 62 -3.26 3.08 -25.01
C ASP A 62 -4.51 3.66 -25.71
N ARG A 63 -4.35 4.77 -26.43
CA ARG A 63 -5.42 5.40 -27.21
C ARG A 63 -6.02 4.48 -28.28
N GLY A 64 -5.22 3.56 -28.83
CA GLY A 64 -5.65 2.54 -29.79
C GLY A 64 -6.36 1.34 -29.15
N GLY A 65 -6.45 1.27 -27.81
CA GLY A 65 -7.06 0.16 -27.08
C GLY A 65 -6.13 -1.06 -26.92
N HIS A 66 -4.84 -0.92 -27.20
CA HIS A 66 -3.83 -1.94 -26.93
C HIS A 66 -3.59 -2.06 -25.44
N ILE A 67 -3.50 -3.28 -24.95
CA ILE A 67 -3.27 -3.57 -23.54
C ILE A 67 -1.80 -3.27 -23.21
N LEU A 68 -1.57 -2.28 -22.34
CA LEU A 68 -0.23 -1.89 -21.91
C LEU A 68 0.17 -2.53 -20.58
N GLY A 69 -0.81 -2.79 -19.72
CA GLY A 69 -0.57 -3.40 -18.42
C GLY A 69 -1.87 -3.87 -17.75
N VAL A 70 -1.77 -4.96 -17.02
CA VAL A 70 -2.85 -5.54 -16.22
C VAL A 70 -2.30 -5.89 -14.85
N ARG A 71 -3.09 -5.58 -13.82
CA ARG A 71 -2.86 -6.03 -12.45
C ARG A 71 -4.09 -6.77 -11.96
N VAL A 72 -3.87 -7.93 -11.37
CA VAL A 72 -4.90 -8.76 -10.74
C VAL A 72 -4.58 -8.81 -9.26
N GLU A 73 -5.53 -8.41 -8.42
CA GLU A 73 -5.35 -8.45 -6.97
C GLU A 73 -5.45 -9.88 -6.42
N GLN A 74 -4.83 -10.10 -5.26
CA GLN A 74 -4.58 -11.45 -4.76
C GLN A 74 -5.86 -12.24 -4.45
N ASP A 75 -6.90 -11.61 -3.89
CA ASP A 75 -8.13 -12.33 -3.54
C ASP A 75 -8.87 -12.82 -4.80
N VAL A 76 -8.66 -12.18 -5.96
CA VAL A 76 -9.16 -12.69 -7.25
C VAL A 76 -8.44 -13.97 -7.64
N LEU A 77 -7.11 -14.00 -7.54
CA LEU A 77 -6.31 -15.19 -7.85
C LEU A 77 -6.66 -16.34 -6.91
N ASP A 78 -6.76 -16.05 -5.61
CA ASP A 78 -7.11 -17.04 -4.58
C ASP A 78 -8.53 -17.58 -4.81
N ALA A 79 -9.49 -16.73 -5.19
CA ALA A 79 -10.85 -17.16 -5.50
C ALA A 79 -10.91 -18.02 -6.76
N LEU A 80 -10.15 -17.69 -7.81
CA LEU A 80 -10.10 -18.48 -9.04
C LEU A 80 -9.53 -19.88 -8.79
N ASP A 81 -8.43 -19.98 -8.02
CA ASP A 81 -7.80 -21.23 -7.62
C ASP A 81 -8.67 -22.06 -6.65
N ALA A 82 -9.53 -21.43 -5.84
CA ALA A 82 -10.32 -22.14 -4.83
C ALA A 82 -11.78 -22.47 -5.24
N VAL A 83 -12.40 -21.67 -6.12
CA VAL A 83 -13.86 -21.68 -6.33
C VAL A 83 -14.26 -22.12 -7.74
N VAL A 84 -13.38 -22.00 -8.74
CA VAL A 84 -13.72 -22.36 -10.12
C VAL A 84 -13.87 -23.88 -10.26
N ASN A 85 -14.93 -24.35 -10.91
CA ASN A 85 -15.17 -25.79 -11.06
C ASN A 85 -14.06 -26.46 -11.88
N GLY A 86 -13.33 -27.38 -11.27
CA GLY A 86 -12.16 -28.03 -11.88
C GLY A 86 -10.82 -27.48 -11.38
N CYS A 87 -10.83 -26.56 -10.40
CA CYS A 87 -9.64 -26.08 -9.73
C CYS A 87 -9.03 -27.11 -8.76
N ASN A 88 -7.76 -26.92 -8.40
CA ASN A 88 -7.07 -27.79 -7.44
C ASN A 88 -6.72 -27.12 -6.10
N GLY A 89 -6.93 -25.80 -5.95
CA GLY A 89 -6.70 -25.07 -4.70
C GLY A 89 -5.24 -25.09 -4.26
N ASN A 90 -4.29 -25.14 -5.21
CA ASN A 90 -2.86 -25.30 -4.92
C ASN A 90 -2.16 -23.96 -4.58
N GLY A 91 -2.90 -22.85 -4.64
CA GLY A 91 -2.41 -21.49 -4.43
C GLY A 91 -1.80 -20.85 -5.68
N MET A 92 -1.99 -21.42 -6.87
CA MET A 92 -1.48 -20.91 -8.14
C MET A 92 -2.49 -21.17 -9.26
N ILE A 93 -2.56 -20.25 -10.23
CA ILE A 93 -3.33 -20.45 -11.45
C ILE A 93 -2.57 -21.41 -12.37
N ASP A 94 -3.18 -22.53 -12.72
CA ASP A 94 -2.55 -23.55 -13.57
C ASP A 94 -2.70 -23.24 -15.07
N SER A 95 -1.60 -23.34 -15.82
CA SER A 95 -1.64 -23.10 -17.27
C SER A 95 -2.46 -24.15 -18.03
N GLY A 96 -3.30 -23.70 -18.95
CA GLY A 96 -4.25 -24.50 -19.71
C GLY A 96 -5.48 -24.93 -18.91
N SER A 97 -5.61 -24.51 -17.65
CA SER A 97 -6.74 -24.88 -16.80
C SER A 97 -7.96 -24.00 -17.05
N VAL A 98 -9.08 -24.40 -16.45
CA VAL A 98 -10.31 -23.59 -16.38
C VAL A 98 -10.11 -22.32 -15.55
N GLU A 99 -9.17 -22.31 -14.60
CA GLU A 99 -8.83 -21.14 -13.78
C GLU A 99 -8.19 -20.07 -14.67
N GLU A 100 -7.22 -20.45 -15.51
CA GLU A 100 -6.54 -19.53 -16.45
C GLU A 100 -7.52 -18.98 -17.51
N GLN A 101 -8.41 -19.83 -18.04
CA GLN A 101 -9.45 -19.39 -18.97
C GLN A 101 -10.43 -18.40 -18.32
N THR A 102 -10.80 -18.62 -17.06
CA THR A 102 -11.69 -17.72 -16.30
C THR A 102 -10.97 -16.42 -15.93
N LEU A 103 -9.68 -16.48 -15.62
CA LEU A 103 -8.83 -15.32 -15.39
C LEU A 103 -8.77 -14.42 -16.63
N VAL A 104 -8.53 -15.00 -17.82
CA VAL A 104 -8.54 -14.25 -19.09
C VAL A 104 -9.88 -13.54 -19.31
N TYR A 105 -10.99 -14.26 -19.10
CA TYR A 105 -12.35 -13.70 -19.22
C TYR A 105 -12.60 -12.53 -18.24
N ALA A 106 -12.12 -12.65 -17.00
CA ALA A 106 -12.23 -11.61 -15.99
C ALA A 106 -11.37 -10.38 -16.34
N ILE A 107 -10.13 -10.59 -16.82
CA ILE A 107 -9.23 -9.51 -17.25
C ILE A 107 -9.83 -8.72 -18.41
N ASP A 108 -10.42 -9.41 -19.40
CA ASP A 108 -11.09 -8.75 -20.51
C ASP A 108 -12.25 -7.85 -20.05
N GLY A 109 -12.78 -8.06 -18.84
CA GLY A 109 -13.78 -7.19 -18.23
C GLY A 109 -13.22 -5.81 -17.84
N ALA A 110 -12.03 -5.79 -17.22
CA ALA A 110 -11.31 -4.55 -16.93
C ALA A 110 -10.84 -3.85 -18.22
N VAL A 111 -10.36 -4.63 -19.19
CA VAL A 111 -9.95 -4.12 -20.51
C VAL A 111 -11.12 -3.45 -21.23
N ALA A 112 -12.33 -4.02 -21.18
CA ALA A 112 -13.51 -3.42 -21.79
C ALA A 112 -13.83 -2.03 -21.22
N LYS A 113 -13.69 -1.85 -19.89
CA LYS A 113 -13.84 -0.53 -19.24
C LYS A 113 -12.75 0.45 -19.65
N ALA A 114 -11.49 -0.01 -19.69
CA ALA A 114 -10.35 0.80 -20.12
C ALA A 114 -10.52 1.27 -21.57
N ARG A 115 -11.01 0.38 -22.45
CA ARG A 115 -11.31 0.67 -23.86
C ARG A 115 -12.45 1.64 -24.05
N THR A 116 -13.52 1.56 -23.25
CA THR A 116 -14.59 2.56 -23.29
C THR A 116 -14.03 3.96 -23.05
N ALA A 117 -13.19 4.12 -22.03
CA ALA A 117 -12.52 5.39 -21.79
C ALA A 117 -11.58 5.79 -22.94
N ALA A 118 -10.74 4.86 -23.41
CA ALA A 118 -9.75 5.15 -24.44
C ALA A 118 -10.35 5.47 -25.81
N PHE A 119 -11.47 4.87 -26.19
CA PHE A 119 -12.07 5.08 -27.52
C PHE A 119 -13.01 6.28 -27.56
N PHE A 120 -13.81 6.47 -26.52
CA PHE A 120 -14.86 7.47 -26.56
C PHE A 120 -14.42 8.82 -26.00
N ALA A 121 -13.41 8.87 -25.13
CA ALA A 121 -12.95 10.17 -24.62
C ALA A 121 -12.48 11.08 -25.75
N ASN A 122 -12.76 12.36 -25.57
CA ASN A 122 -12.40 13.44 -26.47
C ASN A 122 -11.45 14.42 -25.74
N GLY A 123 -10.58 15.03 -26.53
CA GLY A 123 -9.52 15.94 -26.07
C GLY A 123 -8.40 15.89 -27.09
N SER A 124 -8.17 17.02 -27.77
CA SER A 124 -7.08 17.20 -28.72
C SER A 124 -6.43 18.57 -28.52
N VAL A 125 -5.22 18.73 -29.04
CA VAL A 125 -4.56 19.99 -29.38
C VAL A 125 -5.47 21.08 -29.97
N ASP A 126 -6.58 20.78 -30.65
CA ASP A 126 -7.50 21.79 -31.21
C ASP A 126 -8.51 22.34 -30.18
N SER A 127 -8.55 21.77 -28.97
CA SER A 127 -9.15 22.43 -27.79
C SER A 127 -8.30 23.59 -27.25
N GLN A 128 -7.19 23.92 -27.93
CA GLN A 128 -6.33 25.05 -27.64
C GLN A 128 -7.10 26.38 -27.64
N ILE A 129 -7.00 27.05 -26.49
CA ILE A 129 -6.76 28.48 -26.38
C ILE A 129 -5.97 28.93 -27.61
N ALA A 130 -6.54 29.86 -28.39
CA ALA A 130 -5.98 30.33 -29.65
C ALA A 130 -4.44 30.43 -29.64
N PRO A 131 -3.74 29.85 -30.64
CA PRO A 131 -2.28 29.87 -30.68
C PRO A 131 -1.80 31.32 -30.80
N GLY A 132 -1.19 31.85 -29.74
CA GLY A 132 -0.64 33.21 -29.72
C GLY A 132 -0.73 33.99 -28.41
N VAL A 133 -1.31 33.43 -27.33
CA VAL A 133 -1.30 34.11 -26.02
C VAL A 133 -0.10 33.60 -25.21
N ALA A 134 0.94 34.44 -25.09
CA ALA A 134 2.19 34.15 -24.37
C ALA A 134 2.05 34.17 -22.83
N ASP A 135 0.83 34.33 -22.31
CA ASP A 135 0.57 34.22 -20.88
C ASP A 135 0.00 32.82 -20.58
N PRO A 136 0.52 32.10 -19.56
CA PRO A 136 -0.15 30.90 -19.08
C PRO A 136 -1.59 31.29 -18.72
N PRO A 137 -2.59 30.54 -19.18
CA PRO A 137 -3.96 30.87 -18.84
C PRO A 137 -4.08 30.99 -17.32
N LEU A 138 -4.65 32.11 -16.86
CA LEU A 138 -5.36 32.14 -15.59
C LEU A 138 -6.17 30.84 -15.50
N ALA A 139 -6.19 30.19 -14.34
CA ALA A 139 -6.74 28.85 -14.12
C ALA A 139 -8.18 28.59 -14.65
N ASP A 140 -8.85 29.64 -15.14
CA ASP A 140 -10.19 29.68 -15.70
C ASP A 140 -10.29 29.36 -17.21
N ALA A 141 -9.18 29.11 -17.94
CA ALA A 141 -9.19 28.89 -19.40
C ALA A 141 -8.83 27.44 -19.86
N ILE A 142 -8.93 26.45 -18.98
CA ILE A 142 -8.88 25.03 -19.37
C ILE A 142 -10.18 24.70 -20.14
N PRO A 143 -10.11 24.07 -21.34
CA PRO A 143 -11.30 23.77 -22.14
C PRO A 143 -12.34 22.99 -21.32
N THR A 144 -13.59 23.46 -21.40
CA THR A 144 -14.70 23.17 -20.49
C THR A 144 -15.55 21.94 -20.89
N VAL A 145 -14.98 21.02 -21.67
CA VAL A 145 -15.68 19.80 -22.08
C VAL A 145 -15.26 18.67 -21.15
N GLY A 146 -16.25 18.10 -20.44
CA GLY A 146 -15.99 16.98 -19.54
C GLY A 146 -15.57 15.73 -20.32
N PRO A 147 -14.73 14.85 -19.75
CA PRO A 147 -14.34 13.62 -20.42
C PRO A 147 -15.53 12.65 -20.56
N LEU A 148 -15.51 11.85 -21.63
CA LEU A 148 -16.42 10.71 -21.76
C LEU A 148 -15.83 9.50 -21.04
N THR A 149 -16.43 9.13 -19.89
CA THR A 149 -16.08 7.93 -19.12
C THR A 149 -17.05 6.78 -19.45
N SER A 150 -16.81 5.57 -18.95
CA SER A 150 -17.78 4.48 -19.11
C SER A 150 -19.15 4.80 -18.47
N ARG A 151 -19.18 5.62 -17.42
CA ARG A 151 -20.43 6.18 -16.86
C ARG A 151 -21.12 7.13 -17.83
N THR A 152 -20.37 8.00 -18.51
CA THR A 152 -20.96 8.90 -19.49
C THR A 152 -21.54 8.13 -20.67
N ILE A 153 -20.80 7.13 -21.18
CA ILE A 153 -21.28 6.24 -22.23
C ILE A 153 -22.52 5.47 -21.77
N ARG A 154 -22.61 5.08 -20.50
CA ARG A 154 -23.83 4.48 -19.97
C ARG A 154 -25.03 5.40 -20.09
N ASN A 155 -24.90 6.68 -19.74
CA ASN A 155 -26.02 7.62 -19.79
C ASN A 155 -26.62 7.76 -21.18
N ILE A 156 -25.82 7.53 -22.23
CA ILE A 156 -26.24 7.61 -23.64
C ILE A 156 -26.41 6.23 -24.29
N SER A 157 -26.28 5.13 -23.55
CA SER A 157 -26.57 3.77 -24.03
C SER A 157 -28.03 3.42 -23.74
N GLN A 158 -28.76 2.93 -24.74
CA GLN A 158 -30.16 2.49 -24.61
C GLN A 158 -30.34 0.99 -24.82
N SER A 159 -29.29 0.22 -24.60
CA SER A 159 -29.35 -1.23 -24.75
C SER A 159 -30.15 -1.89 -23.63
N THR A 160 -31.03 -2.82 -23.98
CA THR A 160 -31.52 -3.81 -23.01
C THR A 160 -30.43 -4.83 -22.82
N VAL A 161 -29.93 -4.97 -21.59
CA VAL A 161 -28.89 -5.93 -21.23
C VAL A 161 -29.50 -6.92 -20.24
N THR A 162 -29.61 -8.18 -20.66
CA THR A 162 -30.15 -9.24 -19.80
C THR A 162 -29.08 -9.79 -18.86
N GLN A 163 -29.53 -10.34 -17.72
CA GLN A 163 -28.64 -11.04 -16.79
C GLN A 163 -27.85 -12.15 -17.50
N ARG A 164 -28.50 -12.90 -18.40
CA ARG A 164 -27.86 -13.95 -19.17
C ARG A 164 -26.69 -13.44 -20.01
N GLU A 165 -26.84 -12.29 -20.66
CA GLU A 165 -25.77 -11.71 -21.48
C GLU A 165 -24.58 -11.24 -20.64
N VAL A 166 -24.83 -10.75 -19.41
CA VAL A 166 -23.76 -10.38 -18.48
C VAL A 166 -23.02 -11.59 -17.95
N GLN A 167 -23.74 -12.65 -17.54
CA GLN A 167 -23.17 -13.86 -16.95
C GLN A 167 -22.54 -14.82 -17.98
N SER A 168 -22.80 -14.60 -19.27
CA SER A 168 -22.29 -15.47 -20.33
C SER A 168 -20.79 -15.28 -20.61
N ASN A 169 -20.13 -16.29 -21.15
CA ASN A 169 -18.71 -16.25 -21.51
C ASN A 169 -18.52 -16.50 -23.02
N PRO A 170 -17.85 -15.59 -23.76
CA PRO A 170 -17.68 -15.72 -25.20
C PRO A 170 -16.66 -16.78 -25.61
N ASN A 171 -15.82 -17.24 -24.68
CA ASN A 171 -14.76 -18.20 -24.93
C ASN A 171 -15.23 -19.66 -24.84
N ILE A 172 -16.50 -19.90 -24.49
CA ILE A 172 -17.06 -21.25 -24.43
C ILE A 172 -17.25 -21.78 -25.85
N ALA A 173 -16.56 -22.88 -26.16
CA ALA A 173 -16.56 -23.52 -27.47
C ALA A 173 -17.76 -24.47 -27.69
N ASP A 174 -18.45 -24.90 -26.62
CA ASP A 174 -19.66 -25.71 -26.74
C ASP A 174 -20.83 -24.87 -27.29
N PRO A 175 -21.32 -25.14 -28.51
CA PRO A 175 -22.42 -24.40 -29.11
C PRO A 175 -23.73 -24.52 -28.33
N ASP A 176 -23.93 -25.61 -27.59
CA ASP A 176 -25.17 -25.90 -26.86
C ASP A 176 -25.14 -25.39 -25.41
N SER A 177 -24.02 -24.81 -24.97
CA SER A 177 -23.87 -24.29 -23.62
C SER A 177 -24.78 -23.09 -23.36
N THR A 178 -25.57 -23.17 -22.29
CA THR A 178 -26.44 -22.06 -21.85
C THR A 178 -25.66 -20.86 -21.34
N LEU A 179 -24.40 -21.08 -20.93
CA LEU A 179 -23.44 -20.09 -20.44
C LEU A 179 -22.66 -19.41 -21.57
N ARG A 180 -22.78 -19.88 -22.82
CA ARG A 180 -22.15 -19.23 -23.96
C ARG A 180 -22.88 -17.94 -24.33
N GLY A 181 -22.12 -16.88 -24.61
CA GLY A 181 -22.68 -15.58 -24.99
C GLY A 181 -21.67 -14.43 -24.89
N PRO A 182 -22.12 -13.18 -24.96
CA PRO A 182 -21.21 -12.04 -25.09
C PRO A 182 -20.40 -11.68 -23.84
N GLY A 183 -20.93 -11.92 -22.64
CA GLY A 183 -20.30 -11.55 -21.37
C GLY A 183 -20.16 -10.04 -21.16
N PHE A 184 -21.23 -9.27 -21.30
CA PHE A 184 -21.13 -7.80 -21.23
C PHE A 184 -20.69 -7.28 -19.87
N VAL A 185 -19.90 -6.21 -19.88
CA VAL A 185 -19.58 -5.39 -18.70
C VAL A 185 -20.49 -4.17 -18.70
N ALA A 186 -21.77 -4.41 -18.46
CA ALA A 186 -22.83 -3.42 -18.55
C ALA A 186 -23.86 -3.67 -17.44
N PRO A 187 -24.56 -2.62 -16.98
CA PRO A 187 -25.61 -2.82 -16.00
C PRO A 187 -26.75 -3.62 -16.62
N ILE A 188 -27.20 -4.65 -15.92
CA ILE A 188 -28.40 -5.43 -16.28
C ILE A 188 -29.59 -4.46 -16.22
N SER A 189 -30.27 -4.18 -17.34
CA SER A 189 -31.47 -3.33 -17.34
C SER A 189 -32.25 -3.40 -18.66
N LEU A 190 -33.44 -2.80 -18.65
CA LEU A 190 -34.23 -2.58 -19.86
C LEU A 190 -33.84 -1.24 -20.48
N GLY A 191 -33.37 -1.26 -21.72
CA GLY A 191 -33.03 -0.07 -22.48
C GLY A 191 -34.19 0.38 -23.38
N GLN A 192 -34.60 1.64 -23.27
CA GLN A 192 -35.68 2.25 -24.09
C GLN A 192 -35.74 3.79 -24.03
N HIS A 193 -35.18 4.44 -22.99
CA HIS A 193 -35.47 5.85 -22.68
C HIS A 193 -34.20 6.64 -22.36
N PHE A 194 -34.09 7.87 -22.90
CA PHE A 194 -33.07 8.84 -22.51
C PHE A 194 -33.74 10.10 -21.92
N PRO A 195 -33.50 10.47 -20.65
CA PRO A 195 -32.64 9.79 -19.69
C PRO A 195 -33.17 8.39 -19.32
N PRO A 196 -32.30 7.49 -18.81
CA PRO A 196 -32.72 6.21 -18.26
C PRO A 196 -33.87 6.38 -17.25
N GLU A 197 -34.75 5.38 -17.19
CA GLU A 197 -35.85 5.31 -16.22
C GLU A 197 -36.96 6.38 -16.34
N ILE A 198 -36.92 7.29 -17.33
CA ILE A 198 -37.98 8.29 -17.55
C ILE A 198 -38.90 7.86 -18.71
N PRO A 199 -40.20 7.59 -18.49
CA PRO A 199 -41.13 7.19 -19.55
C PRO A 199 -41.33 8.26 -20.63
N HIS A 200 -41.56 7.83 -21.89
CA HIS A 200 -41.97 8.68 -23.02
C HIS A 200 -40.97 9.78 -23.43
N THR A 201 -39.69 9.57 -23.15
CA THR A 201 -38.63 10.44 -23.65
C THR A 201 -38.20 10.06 -25.06
N PRO A 202 -37.66 11.02 -25.85
CA PRO A 202 -37.09 10.70 -27.15
C PRO A 202 -35.95 9.69 -27.00
N GLN A 203 -35.79 8.82 -27.99
CA GLN A 203 -34.61 7.98 -28.12
C GLN A 203 -33.43 8.87 -28.49
N VAL A 204 -32.58 9.18 -27.53
CA VAL A 204 -31.30 9.87 -27.76
C VAL A 204 -30.14 8.88 -27.58
N ASP A 205 -29.76 8.26 -28.70
CA ASP A 205 -28.45 7.65 -29.00
C ASP A 205 -28.02 6.26 -28.42
N LEU A 206 -26.98 5.72 -29.07
CA LEU A 206 -26.20 4.48 -28.92
C LEU A 206 -26.96 3.21 -28.47
N PHE A 207 -27.74 2.63 -29.38
CA PHE A 207 -28.34 1.31 -29.20
C PHE A 207 -27.34 0.18 -29.52
N GLY A 208 -27.19 -0.78 -28.60
CA GLY A 208 -26.35 -1.96 -28.79
C GLY A 208 -24.84 -1.70 -28.74
N ILE A 209 -24.39 -0.61 -28.12
CA ILE A 209 -22.97 -0.22 -28.12
C ILE A 209 -22.06 -1.27 -27.49
N GLU A 210 -22.57 -2.01 -26.50
CA GLU A 210 -21.89 -3.12 -25.84
C GLU A 210 -21.52 -4.26 -26.81
N HIS A 211 -22.24 -4.38 -27.95
CA HIS A 211 -21.95 -5.38 -28.98
C HIS A 211 -20.79 -4.99 -29.91
N THR A 212 -20.30 -3.75 -29.82
CA THR A 212 -19.27 -3.21 -30.73
C THR A 212 -17.85 -3.48 -30.21
N ASN A 213 -16.86 -3.33 -31.10
CA ASN A 213 -15.43 -3.47 -30.77
C ASN A 213 -15.07 -4.83 -30.13
N ARG A 214 -15.80 -5.88 -30.53
CA ARG A 214 -15.54 -7.29 -30.16
C ARG A 214 -14.87 -8.07 -31.28
N ASP A 215 -14.49 -7.38 -32.34
CA ASP A 215 -13.87 -7.96 -33.52
C ASP A 215 -12.41 -8.34 -33.26
N SER A 216 -11.92 -9.31 -34.03
CA SER A 216 -10.59 -9.90 -33.94
C SER A 216 -10.04 -10.11 -35.35
N ILE A 217 -8.72 -10.17 -35.49
CA ILE A 217 -8.06 -10.59 -36.74
C ILE A 217 -8.33 -12.05 -37.09
N VAL A 218 -8.91 -12.82 -36.18
CA VAL A 218 -9.48 -14.14 -36.47
C VAL A 218 -10.99 -14.04 -36.36
N HIS A 219 -11.67 -14.08 -37.51
CA HIS A 219 -13.12 -14.12 -37.57
C HIS A 219 -13.62 -15.54 -37.24
N PRO A 220 -14.60 -15.69 -36.32
CA PRO A 220 -15.06 -16.99 -35.86
C PRO A 220 -16.03 -17.69 -36.84
N GLY A 221 -15.79 -17.56 -38.14
CA GLY A 221 -16.61 -18.23 -39.17
C GLY A 221 -18.13 -18.00 -39.09
N PHE A 222 -18.87 -19.02 -39.50
CA PHE A 222 -20.35 -19.05 -39.53
C PHE A 222 -20.94 -19.56 -38.22
N ASP A 223 -20.22 -20.39 -37.47
CA ASP A 223 -20.69 -20.88 -36.16
C ASP A 223 -20.54 -19.83 -35.05
N ALA A 224 -19.83 -18.73 -35.34
CA ALA A 224 -19.50 -17.64 -34.43
C ALA A 224 -18.67 -18.09 -33.20
N ILE A 225 -18.02 -19.25 -33.27
CA ILE A 225 -17.14 -19.81 -32.25
C ILE A 225 -15.71 -19.66 -32.74
N LYS A 226 -14.84 -19.11 -31.90
CA LYS A 226 -13.41 -19.02 -32.22
C LYS A 226 -12.71 -20.30 -31.78
N GLY A 227 -11.81 -20.80 -32.61
CA GLY A 227 -11.06 -22.05 -32.40
C GLY A 227 -11.63 -23.26 -33.15
N THR A 228 -12.59 -23.05 -34.05
CA THR A 228 -13.20 -24.10 -34.89
C THR A 228 -12.64 -24.09 -36.31
N ALA A 229 -13.01 -25.09 -37.11
CA ALA A 229 -12.41 -25.29 -38.43
C ALA A 229 -12.81 -24.23 -39.48
N ASP A 230 -13.87 -23.45 -39.22
CA ASP A 230 -14.36 -22.38 -40.08
C ASP A 230 -13.84 -20.98 -39.68
N ASP A 231 -12.89 -20.91 -38.74
CA ASP A 231 -12.15 -19.68 -38.44
C ASP A 231 -11.46 -19.11 -39.68
N ILE A 232 -11.58 -17.81 -39.88
CA ILE A 232 -10.99 -17.09 -41.01
C ILE A 232 -9.99 -16.06 -40.46
N ALA A 233 -8.71 -16.25 -40.78
CA ALA A 233 -7.71 -15.22 -40.53
C ALA A 233 -7.90 -14.04 -41.50
N LEU A 234 -7.95 -12.84 -40.95
CA LEU A 234 -8.08 -11.58 -41.68
C LEU A 234 -6.69 -10.93 -41.78
N GLU A 235 -6.41 -10.28 -42.91
CA GLU A 235 -5.12 -9.60 -43.11
C GLU A 235 -4.97 -8.35 -42.22
N GLN A 236 -6.09 -7.68 -41.95
CA GLN A 236 -6.22 -6.49 -41.12
C GLN A 236 -7.62 -6.47 -40.47
N ARG A 237 -7.83 -5.56 -39.51
CA ARG A 237 -9.17 -5.29 -38.99
C ARG A 237 -10.13 -4.89 -40.11
N PHE A 238 -11.34 -5.44 -40.10
CA PHE A 238 -12.32 -5.30 -41.20
C PHE A 238 -11.86 -5.83 -42.57
N ASN A 239 -10.79 -6.63 -42.60
CA ASN A 239 -10.23 -7.20 -43.83
C ASN A 239 -9.87 -6.14 -44.89
N ILE A 240 -9.43 -4.95 -44.45
CA ILE A 240 -8.97 -3.89 -45.35
C ILE A 240 -7.60 -4.24 -45.93
N ASP A 241 -7.42 -4.05 -47.23
CA ASP A 241 -6.10 -4.18 -47.85
C ASP A 241 -5.16 -3.08 -47.32
N PRO A 242 -4.01 -3.44 -46.72
CA PRO A 242 -3.04 -2.49 -46.16
C PRO A 242 -2.62 -1.38 -47.13
N ALA A 243 -2.66 -1.61 -48.44
CA ALA A 243 -2.34 -0.60 -49.45
C ALA A 243 -3.30 0.61 -49.43
N PHE A 244 -4.49 0.47 -48.85
CA PHE A 244 -5.47 1.54 -48.69
C PHE A 244 -5.46 2.18 -47.30
N VAL A 245 -4.62 1.68 -46.38
CA VAL A 245 -4.40 2.32 -45.09
C VAL A 245 -3.29 3.37 -45.26
N PRO A 246 -3.53 4.67 -44.96
CA PRO A 246 -2.50 5.69 -45.05
C PRO A 246 -1.25 5.32 -44.25
N GLY A 247 -0.06 5.59 -44.80
CA GLY A 247 1.20 5.27 -44.13
C GLY A 247 1.30 5.89 -42.74
N GLY A 248 1.71 5.09 -41.75
CA GLY A 248 1.76 5.50 -40.34
C GLY A 248 0.43 5.37 -39.59
N GLN A 249 -0.64 4.90 -40.25
CA GLN A 249 -1.90 4.54 -39.60
C GLN A 249 -2.04 3.01 -39.59
N VAL A 250 -2.54 2.48 -38.48
CA VAL A 250 -2.98 1.08 -38.37
C VAL A 250 -4.33 1.11 -37.66
N VAL A 251 -5.24 0.25 -38.11
CA VAL A 251 -6.50 0.02 -37.40
C VAL A 251 -6.39 -1.35 -36.78
N ASP A 252 -5.88 -1.41 -35.56
CA ASP A 252 -5.71 -2.66 -34.84
C ASP A 252 -7.06 -3.17 -34.33
N ALA A 253 -7.23 -4.49 -34.38
CA ALA A 253 -8.39 -5.15 -33.79
C ALA A 253 -8.29 -5.06 -32.25
N PRO A 254 -9.40 -4.79 -31.55
CA PRO A 254 -9.42 -4.76 -30.09
C PRO A 254 -9.36 -6.18 -29.50
N GLU A 255 -8.20 -6.82 -29.63
CA GLU A 255 -7.99 -8.22 -29.27
C GLU A 255 -8.19 -8.49 -27.76
N SER A 256 -8.58 -9.71 -27.41
CA SER A 256 -8.63 -10.17 -26.02
C SER A 256 -7.23 -10.20 -25.40
N TYR A 257 -7.15 -10.05 -24.08
CA TYR A 257 -5.95 -10.32 -23.30
C TYR A 257 -5.37 -11.71 -23.57
N GLY A 258 -6.20 -12.75 -23.63
CA GLY A 258 -5.73 -14.12 -23.90
C GLY A 258 -5.11 -14.26 -25.28
N PHE A 259 -5.66 -13.54 -26.27
CA PHE A 259 -5.13 -13.54 -27.63
C PHE A 259 -3.80 -12.79 -27.72
N THR A 260 -3.73 -11.57 -27.18
CA THR A 260 -2.53 -10.72 -27.26
C THR A 260 -1.34 -11.30 -26.49
N THR A 261 -1.59 -12.01 -25.39
CA THR A 261 -0.56 -12.68 -24.60
C THR A 261 -0.19 -14.07 -25.11
N GLY A 262 -1.00 -14.66 -25.98
CA GLY A 262 -0.84 -16.04 -26.45
C GLY A 262 -1.25 -17.11 -25.42
N ILE A 263 -1.76 -16.71 -24.25
CA ILE A 263 -2.24 -17.63 -23.21
C ILE A 263 -3.48 -18.39 -23.69
N MET A 264 -4.39 -17.70 -24.39
CA MET A 264 -5.62 -18.27 -24.93
C MET A 264 -5.89 -17.70 -26.33
N VAL A 265 -5.31 -18.34 -27.35
CA VAL A 265 -5.34 -17.86 -28.75
C VAL A 265 -6.73 -17.83 -29.39
N ASN A 266 -7.71 -18.49 -28.77
CA ASN A 266 -9.11 -18.45 -29.20
C ASN A 266 -9.97 -17.51 -28.34
N ALA A 267 -9.37 -16.75 -27.43
CA ALA A 267 -10.12 -15.80 -26.62
C ALA A 267 -10.72 -14.67 -27.47
N GLN A 268 -11.92 -14.24 -27.08
CA GLN A 268 -12.69 -13.17 -27.70
C GLN A 268 -12.83 -11.99 -26.73
N ALA A 269 -12.70 -10.78 -27.28
CA ALA A 269 -12.83 -9.56 -26.49
C ALA A 269 -14.27 -9.30 -26.04
N ARG A 270 -14.41 -8.65 -24.88
CA ARG A 270 -15.70 -8.24 -24.29
C ARG A 270 -16.22 -6.89 -24.78
N GLY A 271 -15.47 -6.22 -25.65
CA GLY A 271 -15.92 -5.01 -26.35
C GLY A 271 -15.90 -3.76 -25.50
N ILE A 272 -17.00 -3.00 -25.57
CA ILE A 272 -17.20 -1.76 -24.82
C ILE A 272 -17.99 -2.04 -23.55
N ALA A 273 -17.47 -1.61 -22.41
CA ALA A 273 -18.18 -1.64 -21.14
C ALA A 273 -19.01 -0.37 -20.93
N THR A 274 -20.24 -0.51 -20.43
CA THR A 274 -21.07 0.61 -19.97
C THR A 274 -21.31 0.57 -18.46
N LEU A 275 -20.64 -0.32 -17.73
CA LEU A 275 -20.57 -0.22 -16.28
C LEU A 275 -19.46 0.80 -15.87
N PRO A 276 -19.71 1.68 -14.88
CA PRO A 276 -18.70 2.63 -14.40
C PRO A 276 -17.39 1.97 -13.92
N GLY A 277 -16.28 2.69 -14.01
CA GLY A 277 -14.93 2.19 -13.69
C GLY A 277 -13.91 2.36 -14.83
N GLY A 278 -14.34 2.83 -16.00
CA GLY A 278 -13.46 3.23 -17.11
C GLY A 278 -13.24 4.74 -17.13
N VAL A 279 -12.00 5.20 -16.95
CA VAL A 279 -11.64 6.62 -16.92
C VAL A 279 -10.49 6.92 -17.90
N PRO A 280 -10.59 7.98 -18.73
CA PRO A 280 -9.55 8.32 -19.69
C PRO A 280 -8.32 8.94 -19.03
N ILE A 281 -7.18 8.71 -19.67
CA ILE A 281 -5.88 9.24 -19.26
C ILE A 281 -5.52 10.38 -20.21
N PHE A 282 -5.39 11.59 -19.67
CA PHE A 282 -4.93 12.74 -20.43
C PHE A 282 -3.50 13.10 -20.09
N ARG A 283 -2.80 13.65 -21.07
CA ARG A 283 -1.45 14.19 -20.93
C ARG A 283 -1.46 15.66 -21.32
N THR A 284 -0.73 16.49 -20.57
CA THR A 284 -0.56 17.92 -20.86
C THR A 284 0.80 18.29 -21.42
N ILE A 285 1.82 17.44 -21.22
CA ILE A 285 3.20 17.68 -21.62
C ILE A 285 3.65 16.53 -22.50
N ASP A 286 4.19 16.83 -23.68
CA ASP A 286 4.85 15.83 -24.51
C ASP A 286 6.20 15.45 -23.87
N PRO A 287 6.41 14.18 -23.48
CA PRO A 287 7.66 13.72 -22.86
C PRO A 287 8.87 13.79 -23.80
N ALA A 288 8.68 13.79 -25.12
CA ALA A 288 9.78 13.88 -26.08
C ALA A 288 10.32 15.31 -26.21
N THR A 289 9.45 16.32 -26.09
CA THR A 289 9.81 17.73 -26.29
C THR A 289 9.81 18.55 -25.00
N GLY A 290 9.18 18.05 -23.93
CA GLY A 290 8.93 18.77 -22.68
C GLY A 290 7.96 19.95 -22.84
N MET A 291 7.29 20.08 -23.98
CA MET A 291 6.39 21.19 -24.28
C MET A 291 4.95 20.85 -23.91
N LEU A 292 4.16 21.87 -23.54
CA LEU A 292 2.72 21.73 -23.35
C LEU A 292 2.05 21.42 -24.70
N VAL A 293 1.31 20.31 -24.77
CA VAL A 293 0.62 19.87 -26.00
C VAL A 293 -0.90 20.04 -25.97
N GLY A 294 -1.48 20.55 -24.88
CA GLY A 294 -2.94 20.55 -24.70
C GLY A 294 -3.40 19.29 -23.99
N LEU A 295 -4.71 19.09 -23.80
CA LEU A 295 -5.25 17.91 -23.10
C LEU A 295 -5.49 16.77 -24.11
N ASP A 296 -4.44 16.03 -24.41
CA ASP A 296 -4.53 14.89 -25.33
C ASP A 296 -4.87 13.60 -24.58
N VAL A 297 -5.83 12.84 -25.11
CA VAL A 297 -6.14 11.49 -24.61
C VAL A 297 -5.05 10.52 -25.06
N VAL A 298 -4.30 9.97 -24.10
CA VAL A 298 -3.20 9.02 -24.37
C VAL A 298 -3.58 7.57 -24.09
N GLY A 299 -4.73 7.34 -23.43
CA GLY A 299 -5.21 6.00 -23.13
C GLY A 299 -6.41 5.98 -22.19
N GLY A 300 -6.65 4.83 -21.57
CA GLY A 300 -7.71 4.63 -20.59
C GLY A 300 -7.30 3.63 -19.51
N ILE A 301 -7.82 3.84 -18.31
CA ILE A 301 -7.73 2.88 -17.20
C ILE A 301 -9.11 2.30 -16.93
N GLY A 302 -9.17 1.00 -16.65
CA GLY A 302 -10.39 0.28 -16.31
C GLY A 302 -10.20 -0.53 -15.03
N VAL A 303 -11.12 -0.39 -14.08
CA VAL A 303 -11.15 -1.17 -12.83
C VAL A 303 -12.42 -2.00 -12.80
N PHE A 304 -12.29 -3.28 -12.49
CA PHE A 304 -13.37 -4.25 -12.52
C PHE A 304 -13.29 -5.18 -11.31
N PHE A 305 -14.42 -5.40 -10.63
CA PHE A 305 -14.53 -6.36 -9.54
C PHE A 305 -15.23 -7.65 -10.04
N PRO A 306 -14.48 -8.70 -10.40
CA PRO A 306 -15.04 -9.92 -10.96
C PRO A 306 -15.79 -10.80 -9.95
N GLY A 307 -15.71 -10.48 -8.65
CA GLY A 307 -16.20 -11.32 -7.55
C GLY A 307 -15.18 -12.33 -7.05
N THR A 308 -15.24 -12.63 -5.75
CA THR A 308 -14.36 -13.60 -5.05
C THR A 308 -15.12 -14.78 -4.46
N SER A 309 -16.44 -14.75 -4.56
CA SER A 309 -17.34 -15.84 -4.17
C SER A 309 -18.53 -15.81 -5.12
N ASP A 310 -19.15 -16.98 -5.34
CA ASP A 310 -20.43 -17.10 -6.06
C ASP A 310 -21.58 -16.70 -5.12
N PRO A 311 -22.05 -15.45 -5.11
CA PRO A 311 -22.95 -14.93 -4.08
C PRO A 311 -24.37 -15.51 -4.22
N ASP A 312 -24.69 -16.08 -5.38
CA ASP A 312 -26.04 -16.46 -5.76
C ASP A 312 -26.34 -17.95 -5.51
N GLY A 313 -25.31 -18.77 -5.21
CA GLY A 313 -25.46 -20.19 -4.89
C GLY A 313 -26.08 -21.04 -6.00
N VAL A 314 -26.15 -20.51 -7.23
CA VAL A 314 -26.66 -21.19 -8.42
C VAL A 314 -25.46 -21.51 -9.31
N GLY A 315 -24.63 -22.48 -8.88
CA GLY A 315 -23.41 -22.83 -9.64
C GLY A 315 -23.70 -23.23 -11.09
N PRO A 316 -22.70 -23.46 -11.97
CA PRO A 316 -21.30 -23.10 -11.95
C PRO A 316 -21.05 -21.79 -12.76
N GLY A 317 -20.39 -20.75 -12.23
CA GLY A 317 -19.84 -19.69 -13.12
C GLY A 317 -19.65 -18.25 -12.64
N SER A 318 -19.98 -17.84 -11.42
CA SER A 318 -20.10 -16.41 -11.08
C SER A 318 -18.80 -15.70 -10.63
N ILE A 319 -17.64 -16.07 -11.19
CA ILE A 319 -16.41 -15.27 -11.06
C ILE A 319 -16.01 -14.80 -12.46
N GLY A 320 -15.80 -13.49 -12.61
CA GLY A 320 -15.35 -12.87 -13.86
C GLY A 320 -16.45 -12.13 -14.63
N ASP A 321 -17.72 -12.39 -14.32
CA ASP A 321 -18.85 -11.61 -14.85
C ASP A 321 -19.12 -10.34 -14.01
N ALA A 322 -19.98 -9.46 -14.51
CA ALA A 322 -20.24 -8.17 -13.85
C ALA A 322 -21.33 -8.24 -12.76
N THR A 323 -21.90 -9.40 -12.44
CA THR A 323 -23.02 -9.56 -11.49
C THR A 323 -22.62 -9.11 -10.09
N PHE A 324 -21.43 -9.52 -9.64
CA PHE A 324 -20.89 -9.17 -8.33
C PHE A 324 -20.69 -7.66 -8.17
N GLU A 325 -20.05 -7.02 -9.15
CA GLU A 325 -19.74 -5.59 -9.08
C GLU A 325 -21.00 -4.73 -8.96
N GLN A 326 -22.04 -5.11 -9.70
CA GLN A 326 -23.36 -4.47 -9.68
C GLN A 326 -24.15 -4.74 -8.41
N ASN A 327 -23.67 -5.66 -7.55
CA ASN A 327 -24.39 -6.18 -6.40
C ASN A 327 -25.84 -6.51 -6.78
N PHE A 328 -26.04 -7.41 -7.74
CA PHE A 328 -27.36 -7.73 -8.32
C PHE A 328 -28.10 -8.83 -7.54
N PRO A 329 -29.05 -8.51 -6.63
CA PRO A 329 -30.12 -9.39 -6.19
C PRO A 329 -31.44 -9.11 -6.95
N ASN A 330 -32.41 -9.98 -6.76
CA ASN A 330 -33.78 -9.81 -7.29
C ASN A 330 -34.38 -8.44 -6.87
N ALA A 331 -34.79 -7.64 -7.86
CA ALA A 331 -35.45 -6.32 -7.77
C ALA A 331 -34.59 -5.10 -7.39
N GLN A 332 -33.73 -4.67 -8.33
CA GLN A 332 -33.04 -3.36 -8.29
C GLN A 332 -33.38 -2.49 -9.51
N THR A 333 -33.20 -1.18 -9.35
CA THR A 333 -33.17 -0.18 -10.43
C THR A 333 -31.81 -0.15 -11.12
N GLU A 334 -31.74 0.45 -12.31
CA GLU A 334 -30.46 0.63 -13.01
C GLU A 334 -29.57 1.63 -12.27
N SER A 335 -30.17 2.67 -11.69
CA SER A 335 -29.48 3.63 -10.84
C SER A 335 -28.82 2.94 -9.63
N GLU A 336 -29.49 1.97 -8.99
CA GLU A 336 -28.89 1.20 -7.90
C GLU A 336 -27.70 0.35 -8.37
N ARG A 337 -27.79 -0.31 -9.54
CA ARG A 337 -26.70 -1.12 -10.10
C ARG A 337 -25.48 -0.28 -10.49
N THR A 338 -25.70 0.83 -11.18
CA THR A 338 -24.62 1.75 -11.63
C THR A 338 -23.99 2.54 -10.50
N ASN A 339 -24.56 2.46 -9.29
CA ASN A 339 -24.05 3.11 -8.09
C ASN A 339 -23.90 2.10 -6.93
N ALA A 340 -23.78 0.81 -7.25
CA ALA A 340 -23.48 -0.23 -6.28
C ALA A 340 -22.11 0.03 -5.62
N PRO A 341 -21.87 -0.45 -4.39
CA PRO A 341 -20.63 -0.19 -3.66
C PRO A 341 -19.36 -0.50 -4.46
N LYS A 342 -19.31 -1.67 -5.13
CA LYS A 342 -18.16 -2.08 -5.95
C LYS A 342 -18.03 -1.31 -7.26
N VAL A 343 -19.14 -0.87 -7.86
CA VAL A 343 -19.10 0.06 -9.02
C VAL A 343 -18.52 1.42 -8.63
N LEU A 344 -18.95 1.99 -7.50
CA LEU A 344 -18.42 3.28 -7.02
C LEU A 344 -16.96 3.16 -6.58
N GLU A 345 -16.59 2.04 -5.97
CA GLU A 345 -15.20 1.72 -5.64
C GLU A 345 -14.32 1.62 -6.90
N ALA A 346 -14.82 1.00 -7.97
CA ALA A 346 -14.09 0.87 -9.24
C ALA A 346 -13.85 2.23 -9.88
N GLU A 347 -14.89 3.07 -9.91
CA GLU A 347 -14.80 4.43 -10.41
C GLU A 347 -13.86 5.29 -9.57
N PHE A 348 -13.93 5.19 -8.24
CA PHE A 348 -12.98 5.85 -7.33
C PHE A 348 -11.54 5.40 -7.58
N THR A 349 -11.32 4.09 -7.68
CA THR A 349 -9.99 3.51 -7.87
C THR A 349 -9.35 3.99 -9.17
N ALA A 350 -10.11 3.99 -10.27
CA ALA A 350 -9.67 4.50 -11.57
C ALA A 350 -9.38 6.01 -11.52
N PHE A 351 -10.28 6.78 -10.90
CA PHE A 351 -10.13 8.24 -10.72
C PHE A 351 -8.93 8.62 -9.85
N TYR A 352 -8.70 7.86 -8.78
CA TYR A 352 -7.59 8.03 -7.87
C TYR A 352 -6.26 7.70 -8.55
N ALA A 353 -6.20 6.62 -9.34
CA ALA A 353 -4.99 6.16 -10.01
C ALA A 353 -4.37 7.20 -10.95
N ILE A 354 -5.22 7.89 -11.72
CA ILE A 354 -4.79 8.99 -12.61
C ILE A 354 -4.45 10.28 -11.85
N GLY A 355 -4.63 10.31 -10.53
CA GLY A 355 -4.10 11.34 -9.64
C GLY A 355 -5.12 12.37 -9.16
N GLY A 356 -6.42 12.15 -9.34
CA GLY A 356 -7.48 13.03 -8.85
C GLY A 356 -7.35 14.46 -9.39
N GLY A 357 -8.08 14.79 -10.46
CA GLY A 357 -7.86 16.06 -11.17
C GLY A 357 -8.11 17.32 -10.31
N LEU A 358 -7.45 18.43 -10.68
CA LEU A 358 -7.64 19.80 -10.15
C LEU A 358 -9.05 20.36 -10.44
N PHE A 359 -10.09 19.81 -9.82
CA PHE A 359 -11.51 20.14 -10.07
C PHE A 359 -11.84 21.64 -9.97
N GLY A 360 -11.81 22.37 -11.08
CA GLY A 360 -12.33 23.74 -11.19
C GLY A 360 -11.86 24.70 -10.09
N GLY A 361 -10.55 24.71 -9.77
CA GLY A 361 -10.00 25.58 -8.74
C GLY A 361 -10.36 25.19 -7.30
N LEU A 362 -11.05 24.06 -7.08
CA LEU A 362 -11.04 23.40 -5.78
C LEU A 362 -9.69 22.73 -5.61
N THR A 363 -8.91 23.21 -4.65
CA THR A 363 -8.01 22.34 -3.90
C THR A 363 -8.87 21.26 -3.27
N LEU A 364 -9.11 20.17 -4.01
CA LEU A 364 -9.32 18.86 -3.41
C LEU A 364 -8.17 18.64 -2.44
N ALA A 365 -8.47 18.11 -1.26
CA ALA A 365 -7.58 18.14 -0.10
C ALA A 365 -6.13 17.85 -0.52
N LYS A 366 -5.32 18.91 -0.47
CA LYS A 366 -3.97 19.02 -1.01
C LYS A 366 -2.95 18.12 -0.30
N ASP A 367 -3.40 17.24 0.59
CA ASP A 367 -2.61 16.78 1.73
C ASP A 367 -2.50 15.26 1.88
N ARG A 368 -2.98 14.43 0.93
CA ARG A 368 -2.71 12.99 1.03
C ARG A 368 -2.01 12.32 -0.13
N TYR A 369 -2.22 12.69 -1.39
CA TYR A 369 -1.71 11.84 -2.49
C TYR A 369 -1.17 12.66 -3.65
N TYR A 370 0.16 12.70 -3.75
CA TYR A 370 0.90 13.42 -4.78
C TYR A 370 0.87 12.68 -6.13
N GLY A 371 0.48 13.43 -7.16
CA GLY A 371 1.11 13.40 -8.48
C GLY A 371 0.12 13.68 -9.61
N GLY A 372 -0.06 14.97 -9.89
CA GLY A 372 -0.86 15.51 -11.00
C GLY A 372 -0.22 15.30 -12.38
N ASP A 373 0.27 14.08 -12.63
CA ASP A 373 0.93 13.70 -13.87
C ASP A 373 -0.09 13.50 -15.02
N PHE A 374 -1.33 13.12 -14.67
CA PHE A 374 -2.43 12.94 -15.61
C PHE A 374 -3.65 13.77 -15.19
N PRO A 375 -3.79 15.01 -15.68
CA PRO A 375 -4.94 15.83 -15.34
C PRO A 375 -6.23 15.26 -15.95
N ILE A 376 -7.37 15.66 -15.40
CA ILE A 376 -8.69 15.34 -15.96
C ILE A 376 -9.33 16.67 -16.36
N PRO A 377 -9.78 16.85 -17.62
CA PRO A 377 -10.52 18.03 -18.01
C PRO A 377 -11.78 18.19 -17.18
N PHE A 378 -12.13 19.43 -16.86
CA PHE A 378 -13.41 19.75 -16.23
C PHE A 378 -14.37 20.27 -17.25
N GLY A 379 -15.62 19.86 -17.08
CA GLY A 379 -16.66 20.36 -17.93
C GLY A 379 -18.01 19.79 -17.62
N ARG A 380 -18.99 20.37 -18.29
CA ARG A 380 -20.36 19.91 -18.31
C ARG A 380 -20.60 19.34 -19.69
N ILE A 381 -21.17 18.15 -19.76
CA ILE A 381 -21.67 17.61 -21.01
C ILE A 381 -23.18 17.68 -20.95
N ASP A 382 -23.77 18.49 -21.82
CA ASP A 382 -25.21 18.63 -21.95
C ASP A 382 -25.67 17.98 -23.25
N LEU A 383 -26.59 17.03 -23.13
CA LEU A 383 -27.22 16.38 -24.26
C LEU A 383 -28.73 16.57 -24.14
N VAL A 384 -29.34 17.25 -25.12
CA VAL A 384 -30.79 17.50 -25.18
C VAL A 384 -31.31 18.16 -23.90
N GLY A 385 -30.52 19.07 -23.31
CA GLY A 385 -30.88 19.80 -22.09
C GLY A 385 -30.69 19.03 -20.78
N ILE A 386 -30.19 17.79 -20.84
CA ILE A 386 -29.81 16.98 -19.68
C ILE A 386 -28.30 17.03 -19.51
N THR A 387 -27.85 17.28 -18.28
CA THR A 387 -26.45 17.17 -17.94
C THR A 387 -26.09 15.72 -17.64
N LEU A 388 -25.07 15.22 -18.33
CA LEU A 388 -24.61 13.85 -18.16
C LEU A 388 -23.77 13.71 -16.90
N GLN A 389 -23.86 12.53 -16.28
CA GLN A 389 -22.93 12.13 -15.23
C GLN A 389 -21.60 11.75 -15.89
N ILE A 390 -20.50 12.30 -15.35
CA ILE A 390 -19.14 12.06 -15.85
C ILE A 390 -18.40 11.15 -14.90
N ILE A 391 -18.31 11.55 -13.64
CA ILE A 391 -17.76 10.75 -12.55
C ILE A 391 -18.77 10.81 -11.41
N GLY A 392 -19.18 9.65 -10.91
CA GLY A 392 -20.10 9.51 -9.79
C GLY A 392 -21.59 9.68 -10.13
N PRO A 393 -22.47 9.38 -9.15
CA PRO A 393 -23.92 9.30 -9.33
C PRO A 393 -24.60 10.64 -9.59
N THR A 394 -23.91 11.76 -9.37
CA THR A 394 -24.48 13.10 -9.53
C THR A 394 -23.66 13.90 -10.53
N VAL A 395 -24.30 14.88 -11.17
CA VAL A 395 -23.65 15.67 -12.23
C VAL A 395 -22.64 16.65 -11.66
N GLY A 396 -21.62 16.95 -12.45
CA GLY A 396 -20.57 17.91 -12.11
C GLY A 396 -19.76 17.50 -10.88
N VAL A 397 -19.27 18.49 -10.15
CA VAL A 397 -18.32 18.29 -9.02
C VAL A 397 -18.93 17.47 -7.88
N SER A 398 -20.26 17.53 -7.69
CA SER A 398 -20.94 16.75 -6.66
C SER A 398 -20.78 15.24 -6.87
N GLY A 399 -20.72 14.78 -8.13
CA GLY A 399 -20.51 13.37 -8.44
C GLY A 399 -19.17 12.88 -7.95
N VAL A 400 -18.13 13.69 -8.19
CA VAL A 400 -16.76 13.39 -7.78
C VAL A 400 -16.64 13.38 -6.26
N ARG A 401 -17.19 14.37 -5.58
CA ARG A 401 -17.23 14.37 -4.10
C ARG A 401 -17.93 13.15 -3.54
N THR A 402 -18.93 12.61 -4.25
CA THR A 402 -19.62 11.39 -3.82
C THR A 402 -18.71 10.17 -3.96
N VAL A 403 -17.98 10.07 -5.08
CA VAL A 403 -17.01 8.99 -5.33
C VAL A 403 -15.84 9.06 -4.35
N GLU A 404 -15.31 10.26 -4.09
CA GLU A 404 -14.30 10.49 -3.05
C GLU A 404 -14.81 10.10 -1.66
N ALA A 405 -16.02 10.51 -1.28
CA ALA A 405 -16.60 10.16 0.01
C ALA A 405 -16.89 8.66 0.17
N VAL A 406 -17.01 7.91 -0.94
CA VAL A 406 -17.04 6.44 -0.91
C VAL A 406 -15.64 5.91 -0.69
N GLY A 407 -14.65 6.39 -1.45
CA GLY A 407 -13.24 6.03 -1.28
C GLY A 407 -12.72 6.29 0.14
N ASP A 408 -13.02 7.45 0.72
CA ASP A 408 -12.62 7.85 2.08
C ASP A 408 -13.19 6.94 3.18
N LYS A 409 -14.28 6.21 2.91
CA LYS A 409 -14.85 5.23 3.85
C LYS A 409 -14.17 3.87 3.78
N ILE A 410 -13.43 3.61 2.71
CA ILE A 410 -12.66 2.39 2.53
C ILE A 410 -11.24 2.71 2.98
N PRO A 411 -10.63 1.90 3.88
CA PRO A 411 -9.23 2.11 4.22
C PRO A 411 -8.37 2.13 2.95
N GLN A 412 -7.27 2.86 2.98
CA GLN A 412 -6.33 2.84 1.87
C GLN A 412 -5.68 1.45 1.72
N GLY A 413 -5.30 1.08 0.51
CA GLY A 413 -4.50 -0.12 0.27
C GLY A 413 -3.15 -0.07 0.97
N ASP A 414 -2.71 -1.23 1.46
CA ASP A 414 -1.36 -1.38 1.97
C ASP A 414 -0.34 -1.21 0.84
N VAL A 415 0.87 -0.74 1.20
CA VAL A 415 2.04 -0.90 0.33
C VAL A 415 2.21 -2.39 0.07
N LYS A 416 2.50 -2.82 -1.16
CA LYS A 416 2.59 -4.24 -1.57
C LYS A 416 3.95 -4.54 -2.18
N LEU A 417 4.38 -5.79 -2.08
CA LEU A 417 5.54 -6.29 -2.82
C LEU A 417 5.30 -6.17 -4.33
N ALA A 418 6.17 -5.46 -5.05
CA ALA A 418 6.08 -5.36 -6.51
C ALA A 418 6.52 -6.67 -7.19
N VAL A 419 7.43 -7.41 -6.56
CA VAL A 419 7.99 -8.65 -7.10
C VAL A 419 8.09 -9.72 -6.01
N LYS A 420 8.13 -10.99 -6.42
CA LYS A 420 8.38 -12.12 -5.52
C LYS A 420 9.75 -11.96 -4.85
N VAL A 421 9.80 -12.21 -3.55
CA VAL A 421 11.01 -12.11 -2.72
C VAL A 421 11.36 -13.50 -2.17
N ASN A 422 12.63 -13.90 -2.24
CA ASN A 422 13.10 -15.16 -1.63
C ASN A 422 13.60 -14.94 -0.18
N SER A 423 13.86 -16.03 0.56
CA SER A 423 14.28 -15.95 1.97
C SER A 423 15.66 -15.33 2.18
N THR A 424 16.48 -15.18 1.13
CA THR A 424 17.84 -14.60 1.22
C THR A 424 17.93 -13.16 0.76
N ALA A 425 16.85 -12.60 0.22
CA ALA A 425 16.86 -11.26 -0.37
C ALA A 425 17.08 -10.18 0.70
N THR A 426 18.08 -9.33 0.51
CA THR A 426 18.35 -8.14 1.35
C THR A 426 17.86 -6.84 0.70
N SER A 427 17.26 -6.96 -0.48
CA SER A 427 16.64 -5.86 -1.23
C SER A 427 15.25 -6.30 -1.65
N ILE A 428 14.27 -5.45 -1.36
CA ILE A 428 12.85 -5.69 -1.62
C ILE A 428 12.30 -4.52 -2.42
N THR A 429 11.55 -4.80 -3.48
CA THR A 429 10.87 -3.75 -4.25
C THR A 429 9.39 -3.75 -3.90
N VAL A 430 8.87 -2.58 -3.54
CA VAL A 430 7.44 -2.33 -3.28
C VAL A 430 6.80 -1.54 -4.41
N ASN A 431 5.47 -1.53 -4.47
CA ASN A 431 4.71 -0.76 -5.45
C ASN A 431 4.86 0.76 -5.26
N ASP A 432 4.93 1.25 -4.02
CA ASP A 432 5.22 2.66 -3.73
C ASP A 432 5.98 2.81 -2.41
N GLY A 433 7.27 3.15 -2.50
CA GLY A 433 8.09 3.38 -1.32
C GLY A 433 7.89 4.76 -0.69
N THR A 434 7.22 5.70 -1.36
CA THR A 434 7.02 7.07 -0.85
C THR A 434 6.02 7.15 0.29
N LEU A 435 5.18 6.13 0.45
CA LEU A 435 4.22 6.00 1.54
C LEU A 435 4.83 5.40 2.81
N LEU A 436 6.10 4.97 2.74
CA LEU A 436 6.79 4.36 3.87
C LEU A 436 7.51 5.43 4.71
N PRO A 437 7.66 5.22 6.04
CA PRO A 437 8.44 6.10 6.89
C PRO A 437 9.90 6.23 6.42
N ALA A 438 10.60 7.26 6.91
CA ALA A 438 12.05 7.31 6.75
C ALA A 438 12.70 6.16 7.54
N ALA A 439 13.67 5.49 6.93
CA ALA A 439 14.45 4.45 7.60
C ALA A 439 15.24 5.00 8.81
N PRO A 440 15.43 4.22 9.90
CA PRO A 440 15.01 2.83 10.04
C PRO A 440 13.58 2.65 10.61
N PHE A 441 12.89 1.63 10.14
CA PHE A 441 11.59 1.18 10.67
C PHE A 441 11.39 -0.32 10.41
N SER A 442 10.38 -0.92 11.03
CA SER A 442 10.03 -2.33 10.80
C SER A 442 8.84 -2.47 9.86
N ILE A 443 8.86 -3.53 9.07
CA ILE A 443 7.74 -3.94 8.21
C ILE A 443 7.34 -5.38 8.53
N LEU A 444 6.06 -5.69 8.37
CA LEU A 444 5.51 -7.05 8.44
C LEU A 444 5.04 -7.48 7.04
N ILE A 445 5.48 -8.66 6.61
CA ILE A 445 5.02 -9.31 5.39
C ILE A 445 4.60 -10.73 5.74
N ASP A 446 3.33 -11.08 5.48
CA ASP A 446 2.68 -12.30 5.97
C ASP A 446 2.83 -12.48 7.50
N LYS A 447 3.88 -13.20 7.94
CA LYS A 447 4.23 -13.44 9.35
C LYS A 447 5.70 -13.17 9.65
N GLU A 448 6.43 -12.57 8.71
CA GLU A 448 7.83 -12.22 8.88
C GLU A 448 7.98 -10.73 9.13
N VAL A 449 8.76 -10.39 10.17
CA VAL A 449 9.15 -9.01 10.45
C VAL A 449 10.54 -8.77 9.85
N LEU A 450 10.67 -7.67 9.12
CA LEU A 450 11.93 -7.22 8.53
C LEU A 450 12.23 -5.81 9.03
N GLU A 451 13.50 -5.51 9.23
CA GLU A 451 13.96 -4.15 9.51
C GLU A 451 14.38 -3.48 8.20
N VAL A 452 13.78 -2.35 7.86
CA VAL A 452 14.15 -1.53 6.71
C VAL A 452 15.26 -0.58 7.14
N THR A 453 16.43 -0.73 6.54
CA THR A 453 17.62 0.09 6.84
C THR A 453 17.80 1.26 5.89
N ASN A 454 17.18 1.19 4.70
CA ASN A 454 17.20 2.27 3.73
C ASN A 454 16.00 2.18 2.76
N VAL A 455 15.49 3.33 2.32
CA VAL A 455 14.45 3.45 1.29
C VAL A 455 15.00 4.30 0.15
N THR A 456 15.01 3.76 -1.07
CA THR A 456 15.44 4.48 -2.27
C THR A 456 14.43 4.26 -3.38
N GLY A 457 13.59 5.28 -3.62
CA GLY A 457 12.41 5.14 -4.47
C GLY A 457 11.52 4.01 -3.94
N ASN A 458 11.28 3.01 -4.79
CA ASN A 458 10.48 1.83 -4.47
C ASN A 458 11.30 0.64 -3.93
N THR A 459 12.62 0.82 -3.73
CA THR A 459 13.49 -0.26 -3.27
C THR A 459 13.86 -0.06 -1.80
N LEU A 460 13.58 -1.07 -1.00
CA LEU A 460 13.90 -1.16 0.42
C LEU A 460 15.17 -2.02 0.58
N THR A 461 16.12 -1.54 1.38
CA THR A 461 17.20 -2.38 1.92
C THR A 461 16.75 -2.92 3.26
N VAL A 462 16.85 -4.24 3.45
CA VAL A 462 16.26 -4.90 4.62
C VAL A 462 17.22 -5.87 5.31
N THR A 463 17.08 -5.97 6.63
CA THR A 463 17.55 -7.10 7.42
C THR A 463 16.37 -8.02 7.71
N ARG A 464 16.45 -9.29 7.29
CA ARG A 464 15.36 -10.28 7.39
C ARG A 464 15.29 -10.94 8.76
N ALA A 465 14.24 -11.73 9.01
CA ALA A 465 14.10 -12.58 10.20
C ALA A 465 14.24 -11.81 11.53
N GLN A 466 13.66 -10.61 11.60
CA GLN A 466 13.69 -9.79 12.80
C GLN A 466 12.64 -10.26 13.80
N SER A 467 12.76 -9.81 15.05
CA SER A 467 11.77 -10.05 16.10
C SER A 467 11.42 -11.53 16.32
N GLY A 468 12.40 -12.42 16.15
CA GLY A 468 12.23 -13.88 16.31
C GLY A 468 11.45 -14.57 15.20
N THR A 469 11.15 -13.87 14.10
CA THR A 469 10.53 -14.46 12.90
C THR A 469 11.57 -15.19 12.04
N ALA A 470 11.11 -16.04 11.12
CA ALA A 470 11.98 -16.78 10.20
C ALA A 470 11.90 -16.20 8.78
N ALA A 471 13.05 -16.10 8.12
CA ALA A 471 13.12 -15.65 6.73
C ALA A 471 12.37 -16.60 5.79
N LYS A 472 11.32 -16.12 5.11
CA LYS A 472 10.48 -16.86 4.17
C LYS A 472 10.43 -16.17 2.81
N SER A 473 10.13 -16.96 1.78
CA SER A 473 9.75 -16.39 0.48
C SER A 473 8.34 -15.82 0.52
N HIS A 474 8.14 -14.67 -0.10
CA HIS A 474 6.84 -14.01 -0.25
C HIS A 474 6.53 -13.80 -1.73
N ALA A 475 5.28 -14.02 -2.13
CA ALA A 475 4.83 -13.75 -3.48
C ALA A 475 4.78 -12.23 -3.76
N ALA A 476 4.78 -11.84 -5.04
CA ALA A 476 4.40 -10.47 -5.40
C ALA A 476 2.97 -10.19 -4.93
N GLY A 477 2.64 -8.92 -4.71
CA GLY A 477 1.32 -8.48 -4.27
C GLY A 477 1.06 -8.61 -2.77
N LYS A 478 1.94 -9.27 -2.00
CA LYS A 478 1.77 -9.35 -0.53
C LYS A 478 1.88 -7.99 0.12
N ALA A 479 0.96 -7.71 1.04
CA ALA A 479 0.95 -6.49 1.83
C ALA A 479 2.23 -6.35 2.66
N VAL A 480 2.74 -5.13 2.69
CA VAL A 480 3.90 -4.64 3.43
C VAL A 480 3.34 -3.64 4.43
N ILE A 481 3.08 -4.12 5.63
CA ILE A 481 2.57 -3.29 6.71
C ILE A 481 3.76 -2.61 7.35
N ALA A 482 3.86 -1.28 7.19
CA ALA A 482 4.93 -0.48 7.78
C ALA A 482 4.42 0.27 9.00
N GLY A 483 5.22 0.31 10.06
CA GLY A 483 4.87 1.11 11.22
C GLY A 483 5.96 1.21 12.27
N THR A 484 5.89 2.30 13.02
CA THR A 484 6.48 2.42 14.34
C THR A 484 5.43 2.05 15.37
N VAL A 485 5.77 1.16 16.30
CA VAL A 485 4.88 0.88 17.43
C VAL A 485 5.01 2.03 18.40
N GLU A 486 3.91 2.69 18.73
CA GLU A 486 3.86 3.82 19.65
C GLU A 486 2.86 3.58 20.76
N LEU A 487 3.02 4.29 21.87
CA LEU A 487 2.09 4.29 22.98
C LEU A 487 0.77 4.97 22.56
N ALA A 488 -0.34 4.23 22.57
CA ALA A 488 -1.65 4.76 22.19
C ALA A 488 -2.33 5.53 23.34
N THR A 489 -1.94 5.26 24.58
CA THR A 489 -2.45 5.92 25.79
C THR A 489 -1.30 6.29 26.69
N ALA A 490 -1.37 7.45 27.36
CA ALA A 490 -0.35 7.82 28.35
C ALA A 490 -0.34 6.77 29.49
N VAL A 491 0.84 6.48 30.02
CA VAL A 491 1.05 5.55 31.14
C VAL A 491 1.79 6.22 32.27
N ASP A 492 1.45 5.85 33.50
CA ASP A 492 2.13 6.31 34.70
C ASP A 492 3.19 5.29 35.16
N GLU A 493 3.95 5.64 36.21
CA GLU A 493 5.01 4.84 36.83
C GLU A 493 4.56 3.45 37.32
N THR A 494 3.25 3.25 37.55
CA THR A 494 2.68 2.01 38.11
C THR A 494 1.99 1.12 37.08
N SER A 495 1.83 1.59 35.85
CA SER A 495 1.08 0.92 34.80
C SER A 495 1.76 -0.40 34.38
N THR A 496 1.06 -1.53 34.51
CA THR A 496 1.55 -2.85 34.06
C THR A 496 0.98 -3.28 32.72
N MET A 497 0.06 -2.50 32.16
CA MET A 497 -0.56 -2.69 30.86
C MET A 497 -0.33 -1.46 29.99
N LEU A 498 0.21 -1.66 28.78
CA LEU A 498 0.45 -0.60 27.80
C LEU A 498 -0.44 -0.84 26.58
N THR A 499 -1.18 0.18 26.16
CA THR A 499 -1.91 0.14 24.88
C THR A 499 -1.02 0.70 23.78
N VAL A 500 -0.92 0.01 22.64
CA VAL A 500 -0.07 0.39 21.52
C VAL A 500 -0.85 0.65 20.23
N THR A 501 -0.22 1.37 19.30
CA THR A 501 -0.80 1.65 17.98
C THR A 501 -1.00 0.40 17.14
N ASP A 502 0.00 -0.50 17.10
CA ASP A 502 -0.12 -1.80 16.43
C ASP A 502 0.73 -2.88 17.10
N ALA A 503 0.06 -3.84 17.75
CA ALA A 503 0.74 -4.94 18.43
C ALA A 503 1.22 -6.05 17.48
N ARG A 504 0.79 -6.05 16.20
CA ARG A 504 1.17 -7.08 15.21
C ARG A 504 2.64 -7.00 14.78
N LEU A 505 3.26 -5.83 14.99
CA LEU A 505 4.67 -5.58 14.65
C LEU A 505 5.64 -6.00 15.76
N LEU A 506 5.14 -6.52 16.89
CA LEU A 506 5.95 -6.89 18.05
C LEU A 506 6.31 -8.40 18.08
N PRO A 507 7.47 -8.77 18.66
CA PRO A 507 7.90 -10.16 18.82
C PRO A 507 6.95 -11.02 19.66
N ALA A 508 7.12 -12.34 19.58
CA ALA A 508 6.54 -13.26 20.56
C ALA A 508 7.18 -13.07 21.93
N THR A 509 6.39 -13.19 23.00
CA THR A 509 6.87 -12.99 24.37
C THR A 509 7.65 -14.18 24.93
N PRO A 510 8.58 -13.94 25.87
CA PRO A 510 9.00 -12.64 26.40
C PRO A 510 10.06 -11.94 25.54
N PHE A 511 10.00 -10.61 25.50
CA PHE A 511 11.04 -9.76 24.88
C PHE A 511 11.13 -8.43 25.62
N GLN A 512 12.17 -7.65 25.35
CA GLN A 512 12.33 -6.32 25.93
C GLN A 512 12.00 -5.21 24.93
N ILE A 513 11.49 -4.13 25.48
CA ILE A 513 11.26 -2.88 24.77
C ILE A 513 11.92 -1.74 25.53
N ARG A 514 12.32 -0.71 24.79
CA ARG A 514 12.73 0.58 25.33
C ARG A 514 11.66 1.62 25.02
N LEU A 515 11.27 2.35 26.06
CA LEU A 515 10.39 3.50 25.99
C LEU A 515 11.14 4.71 26.56
N GLU A 516 11.61 5.57 25.66
CA GLU A 516 12.54 6.66 26.00
C GLU A 516 13.81 6.14 26.71
N LYS A 517 13.94 6.37 28.02
CA LYS A 517 15.07 5.91 28.85
C LYS A 517 14.72 4.67 29.69
N GLU A 518 13.47 4.22 29.65
CA GLU A 518 13.02 3.07 30.42
C GLU A 518 13.10 1.79 29.59
N VAL A 519 13.53 0.70 30.23
CA VAL A 519 13.49 -0.65 29.68
C VAL A 519 12.39 -1.45 30.37
N LEU A 520 11.55 -2.11 29.58
CA LEU A 520 10.42 -2.91 30.03
C LEU A 520 10.52 -4.31 29.42
N THR A 521 10.22 -5.34 30.20
CA THR A 521 10.07 -6.72 29.71
C THR A 521 8.60 -6.97 29.41
N VAL A 522 8.27 -7.24 28.15
CA VAL A 522 6.93 -7.60 27.71
C VAL A 522 6.72 -9.09 27.96
N THR A 523 5.70 -9.43 28.76
CA THR A 523 5.37 -10.81 29.14
C THR A 523 4.16 -11.35 28.40
N ASN A 524 3.29 -10.48 27.89
CA ASN A 524 2.17 -10.86 27.02
C ASN A 524 1.90 -9.79 25.95
N VAL A 525 1.52 -10.22 24.75
CA VAL A 525 1.06 -9.37 23.64
C VAL A 525 -0.33 -9.83 23.23
N ASP A 526 -1.33 -8.99 23.43
CA ASP A 526 -2.69 -9.21 22.93
C ASP A 526 -2.91 -8.37 21.66
N VAL A 527 -2.89 -9.05 20.50
CA VAL A 527 -3.06 -8.43 19.19
C VAL A 527 -4.48 -7.95 18.92
N LEU A 528 -5.50 -8.51 19.56
CA LEU A 528 -6.91 -8.13 19.36
C LEU A 528 -7.22 -6.83 20.10
N THR A 529 -6.72 -6.70 21.32
CA THR A 529 -6.94 -5.51 22.17
C THR A 529 -5.83 -4.48 22.07
N ARG A 530 -4.72 -4.80 21.37
CA ARG A 530 -3.49 -3.98 21.25
C ARG A 530 -2.85 -3.67 22.59
N MET A 531 -2.95 -4.60 23.54
CA MET A 531 -2.42 -4.46 24.89
C MET A 531 -1.15 -5.29 25.09
N LEU A 532 -0.16 -4.69 25.75
CA LEU A 532 1.04 -5.34 26.24
C LEU A 532 0.95 -5.48 27.75
N THR A 533 1.25 -6.67 28.28
CA THR A 533 1.55 -6.83 29.70
C THR A 533 3.05 -6.72 29.89
N VAL A 534 3.48 -5.86 30.82
CA VAL A 534 4.89 -5.53 31.02
C VAL A 534 5.33 -5.65 32.46
N VAL A 535 6.60 -5.95 32.65
CA VAL A 535 7.35 -5.71 33.88
C VAL A 535 8.27 -4.51 33.62
N ARG A 536 8.16 -3.50 34.48
CA ARG A 536 8.82 -2.20 34.31
C ARG A 536 10.17 -2.14 35.02
N ALA A 537 10.89 -1.03 34.81
CA ALA A 537 12.16 -0.76 35.49
C ALA A 537 13.15 -1.94 35.36
N GLN A 538 13.24 -2.52 34.16
CA GLN A 538 14.14 -3.63 33.88
C GLN A 538 15.54 -3.10 33.57
N ASP A 539 16.55 -3.95 33.71
CA ASP A 539 17.96 -3.65 33.39
C ASP A 539 18.49 -2.34 34.00
N GLY A 540 18.11 -2.06 35.25
CA GLY A 540 18.57 -0.87 35.98
C GLY A 540 17.91 0.45 35.57
N SER A 541 16.95 0.41 34.63
CA SER A 541 16.13 1.58 34.30
C SER A 541 15.12 1.89 35.42
N LYS A 542 14.61 3.13 35.44
CA LYS A 542 13.58 3.57 36.40
C LYS A 542 12.22 3.64 35.69
N ALA A 543 11.17 3.17 36.36
CA ALA A 543 9.81 3.38 35.90
C ALA A 543 9.49 4.89 35.83
N ASP A 544 9.06 5.37 34.66
CA ASP A 544 8.73 6.78 34.43
C ASP A 544 7.29 6.97 33.90
N LYS A 545 6.85 8.21 33.73
CA LYS A 545 5.59 8.52 33.04
C LYS A 545 5.88 8.75 31.57
N HIS A 546 5.07 8.16 30.69
CA HIS A 546 5.20 8.36 29.25
C HIS A 546 3.90 8.86 28.64
N ALA A 547 4.01 9.89 27.80
CA ALA A 547 2.89 10.46 27.08
C ALA A 547 2.44 9.56 25.91
N VAL A 548 1.28 9.88 25.33
CA VAL A 548 0.82 9.29 24.06
C VAL A 548 1.82 9.62 22.94
N GLY A 549 1.97 8.70 21.98
CA GLY A 549 2.84 8.85 20.79
C GLY A 549 4.31 8.57 21.06
N LYS A 550 4.67 8.04 22.23
CA LYS A 550 6.05 7.64 22.53
C LYS A 550 6.37 6.32 21.83
N GLN A 551 7.44 6.33 21.05
CA GLN A 551 7.87 5.18 20.27
C GLN A 551 8.38 4.05 21.17
N ILE A 552 7.95 2.84 20.85
CA ILE A 552 8.40 1.58 21.41
C ILE A 552 9.47 1.01 20.48
N ILE A 553 10.67 0.87 21.01
CA ILE A 553 11.80 0.28 20.29
C ILE A 553 12.01 -1.13 20.87
N THR A 554 11.97 -2.16 20.03
CA THR A 554 12.35 -3.51 20.43
C THR A 554 13.87 -3.59 20.47
N SER A 555 14.44 -3.98 21.60
CA SER A 555 15.88 -4.21 21.67
C SER A 555 16.19 -5.49 20.87
N SER A 556 16.80 -5.33 19.69
CA SER A 556 17.43 -6.46 19.02
C SER A 556 18.51 -6.99 19.98
N GLY A 557 18.72 -8.30 20.02
CA GLY A 557 19.55 -8.98 21.04
C GLY A 557 21.04 -8.55 21.13
N GLN A 558 21.43 -7.47 20.46
CA GLN A 558 22.71 -6.77 20.59
C GLN A 558 22.65 -5.55 21.54
N ASP A 559 21.46 -5.02 21.89
CA ASP A 559 21.29 -3.85 22.77
C ASP A 559 21.03 -4.22 24.26
N GLN A 560 21.32 -5.47 24.63
CA GLN A 560 21.21 -6.04 25.98
C GLN A 560 22.33 -5.60 26.96
N LEU A 561 23.05 -4.52 26.63
CA LEU A 561 24.19 -4.05 27.43
C LEU A 561 24.21 -2.51 27.45
N VAL A 562 23.26 -1.91 28.17
CA VAL A 562 23.49 -0.56 28.74
C VAL A 562 24.57 -0.71 29.81
N ARG A 563 25.83 -0.81 29.36
CA ARG A 563 27.02 -0.71 30.21
C ARG A 563 27.17 0.76 30.55
N ALA A 564 26.96 1.14 31.81
CA ALA A 564 27.42 2.44 32.26
C ALA A 564 28.95 2.46 32.17
N THR A 565 29.49 3.10 31.13
CA THR A 565 30.94 3.31 30.98
C THR A 565 31.32 4.61 31.67
N SER A 566 32.19 4.53 32.67
CA SER A 566 32.81 5.68 33.32
C SER A 566 34.34 5.56 33.21
N SER A 567 35.10 6.52 33.72
CA SER A 567 36.57 6.45 33.71
C SER A 567 37.17 6.73 35.08
N VAL A 568 38.34 6.16 35.35
CA VAL A 568 39.09 6.37 36.59
C VAL A 568 39.64 7.79 36.60
N LEU A 569 39.18 8.65 37.52
CA LEU A 569 39.63 10.05 37.59
C LEU A 569 40.89 10.25 38.43
N VAL A 570 41.20 9.29 39.31
CA VAL A 570 42.38 9.29 40.19
C VAL A 570 42.99 7.89 40.17
N ALA A 571 44.31 7.80 39.95
CA ALA A 571 45.02 6.53 39.89
C ALA A 571 44.81 5.71 41.18
N LEU A 572 44.50 4.42 41.02
CA LEU A 572 44.29 3.49 42.12
C LEU A 572 45.59 2.74 42.42
N ASN A 573 46.02 2.75 43.69
CA ASN A 573 47.05 1.82 44.17
C ASN A 573 46.40 0.51 44.61
N ASP A 574 47.20 -0.54 44.80
CA ASP A 574 46.80 -1.89 45.25
C ASP A 574 45.95 -1.94 46.54
N SER A 575 45.93 -0.85 47.31
CA SER A 575 45.27 -0.74 48.62
C SER A 575 44.06 0.21 48.61
N ALA A 576 43.65 0.72 47.45
CA ALA A 576 42.59 1.73 47.34
C ALA A 576 41.21 1.15 47.74
N THR A 577 40.51 1.86 48.64
CA THR A 577 39.15 1.53 49.11
C THR A 577 38.08 2.43 48.51
N SER A 578 38.46 3.40 47.67
CA SER A 578 37.55 4.30 46.97
C SER A 578 38.01 4.56 45.55
N LEU A 579 37.05 4.78 44.66
CA LEU A 579 37.26 5.09 43.25
C LEU A 579 36.47 6.37 42.92
N VAL A 580 37.16 7.36 42.36
CA VAL A 580 36.57 8.64 41.99
C VAL A 580 36.21 8.60 40.52
N VAL A 581 34.95 8.92 40.21
CA VAL A 581 34.39 8.89 38.85
C VAL A 581 33.77 10.24 38.47
N PRO A 582 33.75 10.62 37.19
CA PRO A 582 33.15 11.87 36.74
C PRO A 582 31.66 12.00 37.08
N ASP A 583 30.94 10.89 37.02
CA ASP A 583 29.50 10.80 37.24
C ASP A 583 29.17 9.35 37.63
N ALA A 584 28.43 9.18 38.73
CA ALA A 584 27.97 7.88 39.21
C ALA A 584 26.44 7.66 39.07
N THR A 585 25.71 8.60 38.46
CA THR A 585 24.23 8.59 38.36
C THR A 585 23.67 7.46 37.49
N GLY A 586 24.51 6.76 36.73
CA GLY A 586 24.15 5.60 35.90
C GLY A 586 24.54 4.23 36.46
N PHE A 587 25.16 4.16 37.65
CA PHE A 587 25.52 2.87 38.25
C PHE A 587 24.32 2.16 38.93
N PRO A 588 24.32 0.82 39.00
CA PRO A 588 23.28 0.04 39.69
C PRO A 588 23.17 0.36 41.19
N THR A 589 22.08 -0.08 41.83
CA THR A 589 21.99 -0.07 43.30
C THR A 589 23.02 -1.03 43.92
N THR A 590 23.68 -0.59 45.00
CA THR A 590 24.76 -1.35 45.63
C THR A 590 24.26 -2.53 46.45
N PRO A 591 25.02 -3.65 46.52
CA PRO A 591 26.35 -3.85 45.91
C PRO A 591 26.29 -4.36 44.46
N PHE A 592 27.24 -3.93 43.61
CA PHE A 592 27.39 -4.41 42.23
C PHE A 592 28.88 -4.54 41.86
N ALA A 593 29.19 -5.29 40.80
CA ALA A 593 30.56 -5.47 40.33
C ALA A 593 30.89 -4.57 39.12
N ILE A 594 32.12 -4.06 39.09
CA ILE A 594 32.69 -3.36 37.94
C ILE A 594 33.96 -4.07 37.48
N SER A 595 34.21 -4.02 36.18
CA SER A 595 35.44 -4.39 35.50
C SER A 595 36.29 -3.13 35.31
N LEU A 596 37.54 -3.17 35.76
CA LEU A 596 38.56 -2.16 35.43
C LEU A 596 39.45 -2.72 34.32
N ASP A 597 39.43 -2.04 33.17
CA ASP A 597 40.18 -2.39 31.95
C ASP A 597 41.57 -1.74 31.98
N ASP A 598 42.60 -2.54 32.22
CA ASP A 598 44.01 -2.13 32.27
C ASP A 598 44.65 -1.92 30.87
N HIS A 599 43.84 -2.03 29.81
CA HIS A 599 44.25 -1.91 28.39
C HIS A 599 45.30 -2.92 27.94
N ASN A 600 45.53 -3.99 28.72
CA ASN A 600 46.45 -5.04 28.37
C ASN A 600 45.67 -6.27 27.85
N PRO A 601 45.77 -6.60 26.55
CA PRO A 601 45.00 -7.69 25.94
C PRO A 601 45.41 -9.10 26.43
N LEU A 602 46.39 -9.20 27.34
CA LEU A 602 46.90 -10.45 27.91
C LEU A 602 46.54 -10.64 29.39
N THR A 603 45.88 -9.67 30.03
CA THR A 603 45.41 -9.74 31.42
C THR A 603 43.89 -9.77 31.47
N VAL A 604 43.35 -10.42 32.50
CA VAL A 604 41.91 -10.42 32.77
C VAL A 604 41.59 -9.12 33.50
N ASP A 605 40.59 -8.37 33.04
CA ASP A 605 40.09 -7.17 33.73
C ASP A 605 39.90 -7.45 35.23
N GLU A 606 40.32 -6.49 36.06
CA GLU A 606 40.11 -6.61 37.49
C GLU A 606 38.63 -6.42 37.84
N GLN A 607 38.03 -7.42 38.49
CA GLN A 607 36.68 -7.29 39.04
C GLN A 607 36.74 -6.65 40.43
N VAL A 608 36.02 -5.55 40.60
CA VAL A 608 35.93 -4.77 41.84
C VAL A 608 34.48 -4.73 42.31
N LEU A 609 34.26 -5.00 43.60
CA LEU A 609 32.92 -4.92 44.19
C LEU A 609 32.68 -3.50 44.72
N VAL A 610 31.64 -2.83 44.25
CA VAL A 610 31.21 -1.52 44.74
C VAL A 610 30.20 -1.73 45.87
N THR A 611 30.48 -1.19 47.06
CA THR A 611 29.66 -1.38 48.26
C THR A 611 28.81 -0.18 48.63
N SER A 612 29.17 1.02 48.19
CA SER A 612 28.32 2.21 48.31
C SER A 612 28.68 3.24 47.23
N VAL A 613 27.70 4.04 46.82
CA VAL A 613 27.88 5.18 45.91
C VAL A 613 27.58 6.45 46.69
N THR A 614 28.52 7.39 46.70
CA THR A 614 28.32 8.73 47.28
C THR A 614 28.21 9.72 46.14
N LEU A 615 26.98 10.19 45.90
CA LEU A 615 26.69 11.25 44.93
C LEU A 615 26.96 12.61 45.57
N THR A 616 27.71 13.45 44.87
CA THR A 616 27.97 14.82 45.31
C THR A 616 26.82 15.74 44.90
N PRO A 617 26.26 16.59 45.78
CA PRO A 617 25.16 17.48 45.41
C PRO A 617 25.58 18.46 44.31
N ASP A 618 24.75 18.52 43.27
CA ASP A 618 24.97 19.31 42.05
C ASP A 618 25.07 20.81 42.40
N THR A 619 26.30 21.29 42.55
CA THR A 619 26.62 22.71 42.65
C THR A 619 27.43 23.07 41.42
N LEU A 620 27.37 24.33 40.96
CA LEU A 620 27.88 24.84 39.67
C LEU A 620 29.38 24.58 39.33
N MET A 621 30.09 23.75 40.09
CA MET A 621 31.40 23.17 39.77
C MET A 621 31.27 21.67 39.57
N ILE A 622 31.87 21.12 38.51
CA ILE A 622 31.99 19.68 38.28
C ILE A 622 32.82 19.08 39.41
N VAL A 623 32.15 18.59 40.47
CA VAL A 623 32.77 17.84 41.57
C VAL A 623 32.53 16.35 41.29
N PRO A 624 33.58 15.53 41.27
CA PRO A 624 33.44 14.11 40.93
C PRO A 624 32.83 13.28 42.05
N ASP A 625 32.10 12.23 41.68
CA ASP A 625 31.47 11.28 42.60
C ASP A 625 32.46 10.24 43.13
N THR A 626 32.13 9.63 44.28
CA THR A 626 32.99 8.62 44.91
C THR A 626 32.26 7.29 45.10
N LEU A 627 32.85 6.23 44.58
CA LEU A 627 32.47 4.83 44.78
C LEU A 627 33.31 4.23 45.91
N THR A 628 32.67 3.60 46.90
CA THR A 628 33.38 2.77 47.88
C THR A 628 33.55 1.38 47.31
N ILE A 629 34.78 0.88 47.29
CA ILE A 629 35.14 -0.37 46.61
C ILE A 629 35.85 -1.37 47.53
N VAL A 630 35.65 -2.65 47.24
CA VAL A 630 36.38 -3.78 47.82
C VAL A 630 37.09 -4.52 46.69
N ARG A 631 38.41 -4.67 46.84
CA ARG A 631 39.31 -5.28 45.85
C ARG A 631 39.90 -6.58 46.40
N ALA A 632 40.28 -7.48 45.50
CA ALA A 632 40.92 -8.74 45.89
C ALA A 632 42.36 -8.52 46.40
N PRO A 633 42.90 -9.39 47.27
CA PRO A 633 44.32 -9.35 47.63
C PRO A 633 45.22 -9.52 46.40
N GLY A 634 46.16 -8.58 46.17
CA GLY A 634 47.03 -8.58 44.99
C GLY A 634 46.51 -7.76 43.80
N ALA A 635 45.59 -6.83 44.05
CA ALA A 635 45.01 -5.95 43.04
C ALA A 635 46.06 -5.07 42.31
N VAL A 636 45.85 -4.82 41.01
CA VAL A 636 46.81 -4.13 40.14
C VAL A 636 46.65 -2.61 40.26
N ALA A 637 47.69 -1.81 40.05
CA ALA A 637 47.51 -0.37 40.00
C ALA A 637 46.83 0.06 38.69
N HIS A 638 45.82 0.93 38.77
CA HIS A 638 45.03 1.42 37.61
C HIS A 638 45.31 2.91 37.39
N ALA A 639 45.63 3.32 36.17
CA ALA A 639 45.97 4.69 35.82
C ALA A 639 44.72 5.59 35.60
N VAL A 640 44.93 6.91 35.62
CA VAL A 640 43.87 7.88 35.28
C VAL A 640 43.45 7.69 33.81
N GLY A 641 42.15 7.66 33.56
CA GLY A 641 41.56 7.52 32.22
C GLY A 641 41.19 6.09 31.83
N GLU A 642 41.52 5.08 32.65
CA GLU A 642 41.12 3.69 32.40
C GLU A 642 39.60 3.53 32.46
N THR A 643 39.08 2.64 31.60
CA THR A 643 37.64 2.48 31.39
C THR A 643 37.04 1.58 32.44
N ILE A 644 35.99 2.07 33.11
CA ILE A 644 35.19 1.32 34.07
C ILE A 644 33.96 0.78 33.33
N ARG A 645 33.72 -0.53 33.46
CA ARG A 645 32.55 -1.19 32.86
C ARG A 645 31.75 -1.89 33.95
N THR A 646 30.44 -1.72 34.00
CA THR A 646 29.61 -2.58 34.85
C THR A 646 29.57 -4.00 34.30
N THR A 647 29.82 -4.99 35.16
CA THR A 647 29.71 -6.40 34.79
C THR A 647 28.30 -6.87 35.11
N ALA A 648 27.65 -7.59 34.18
CA ALA A 648 26.38 -8.22 34.49
C ALA A 648 26.59 -9.14 35.70
N VAL A 649 25.89 -8.87 36.80
CA VAL A 649 25.82 -9.82 37.92
C VAL A 649 25.16 -11.06 37.34
N SER A 650 25.95 -12.11 37.10
CA SER A 650 25.37 -13.42 36.84
C SER A 650 24.58 -13.77 38.09
N THR A 651 23.26 -13.74 38.01
CA THR A 651 22.41 -14.38 39.01
C THR A 651 22.93 -15.80 39.18
N ALA A 652 23.28 -16.16 40.41
CA ALA A 652 23.82 -17.47 40.72
C ALA A 652 22.83 -18.53 40.24
N VAL A 653 23.19 -19.25 39.17
CA VAL A 653 22.49 -20.47 38.76
C VAL A 653 23.04 -21.59 39.64
N PRO A 654 22.20 -22.30 40.42
CA PRO A 654 22.66 -23.47 41.18
C PRO A 654 23.27 -24.50 40.21
N GLY A 655 24.55 -24.86 40.43
CA GLY A 655 25.14 -26.05 39.80
C GLY A 655 26.17 -25.84 38.67
N ARG A 656 26.77 -24.66 38.49
CA ARG A 656 27.95 -24.52 37.61
C ARG A 656 29.19 -24.07 38.37
N ALA A 657 30.33 -24.72 38.11
CA ALA A 657 31.61 -24.42 38.74
C ALA A 657 32.09 -23.00 38.38
N VAL A 658 32.50 -22.26 39.40
CA VAL A 658 33.13 -20.93 39.27
C VAL A 658 34.60 -21.09 38.83
N PRO A 659 35.12 -20.23 37.94
CA PRO A 659 36.54 -20.25 37.55
C PRO A 659 37.47 -20.06 38.75
N GLU A 660 38.63 -20.75 38.70
CA GLU A 660 39.65 -20.72 39.76
C GLU A 660 40.13 -19.29 40.04
N GLY A 661 39.96 -18.83 41.28
CA GLY A 661 40.32 -17.48 41.73
C GLY A 661 39.41 -16.95 42.86
N PHE A 662 38.20 -17.49 42.99
CA PHE A 662 37.35 -17.23 44.16
C PHE A 662 37.68 -18.19 45.31
N LEU A 663 37.99 -17.62 46.47
CA LEU A 663 38.13 -18.34 47.73
C LEU A 663 36.81 -19.07 48.04
N VAL A 664 36.79 -20.38 47.83
CA VAL A 664 35.80 -21.26 48.44
C VAL A 664 36.11 -21.25 49.94
N THR A 665 35.20 -20.76 50.78
CA THR A 665 35.27 -21.07 52.21
C THR A 665 35.12 -22.58 52.35
N PRO A 666 36.10 -23.31 52.93
CA PRO A 666 35.91 -24.71 53.25
C PRO A 666 34.72 -24.83 54.20
N HIS A 667 33.87 -25.82 53.95
CA HIS A 667 32.65 -26.07 54.71
C HIS A 667 32.88 -26.46 56.18
N ASP A 668 34.13 -26.44 56.66
CA ASP A 668 34.48 -26.63 58.07
C ASP A 668 35.69 -25.76 58.42
N SER A 669 35.47 -24.59 59.02
CA SER A 669 36.55 -23.86 59.71
C SER A 669 36.05 -22.99 60.85
N PRO A 670 36.89 -22.79 61.89
CA PRO A 670 36.52 -22.27 63.22
C PRO A 670 36.12 -20.79 63.26
N ILE A 671 35.92 -20.14 62.11
CA ILE A 671 35.43 -18.76 62.00
C ILE A 671 33.94 -18.69 62.36
N LEU A 672 33.14 -19.73 62.09
CA LEU A 672 31.73 -19.76 62.47
C LEU A 672 31.52 -19.73 64.00
N ALA A 673 32.47 -20.31 64.77
CA ALA A 673 32.47 -20.24 66.23
C ALA A 673 32.85 -18.85 66.78
N LYS A 674 33.63 -18.07 66.01
CA LYS A 674 34.00 -16.70 66.36
C LYS A 674 32.93 -15.68 65.94
N ALA A 675 32.23 -15.94 64.84
CA ALA A 675 31.08 -15.14 64.40
C ALA A 675 29.89 -15.31 65.35
N THR A 676 29.60 -16.53 65.81
CA THR A 676 28.55 -16.77 66.83
C THR A 676 28.91 -16.16 68.19
N SER A 677 30.18 -16.16 68.61
CA SER A 677 30.57 -15.50 69.88
C SER A 677 30.51 -13.98 69.81
N THR A 678 30.73 -13.38 68.64
CA THR A 678 30.70 -11.92 68.45
C THR A 678 29.28 -11.41 68.24
N LEU A 679 28.40 -12.21 67.61
CA LEU A 679 26.99 -11.89 67.44
C LEU A 679 26.17 -12.10 68.72
N ALA A 680 26.50 -13.11 69.54
CA ALA A 680 25.90 -13.30 70.87
C ALA A 680 26.33 -12.23 71.90
N ALA A 681 27.47 -11.56 71.67
CA ALA A 681 27.90 -10.42 72.50
C ALA A 681 27.27 -9.09 72.05
N ALA A 682 26.85 -8.97 70.78
CA ALA A 682 26.24 -7.77 70.22
C ALA A 682 24.71 -7.71 70.41
N LEU A 683 24.05 -8.85 70.62
CA LEU A 683 22.61 -8.96 70.82
C LEU A 683 22.35 -9.63 72.18
N GLY A 684 22.14 -8.81 73.21
CA GLY A 684 21.86 -9.29 74.57
C GLY A 684 20.75 -10.35 74.60
N ALA A 685 20.96 -11.36 75.44
CA ALA A 685 20.18 -12.58 75.55
C ALA A 685 18.64 -12.39 75.43
N ALA A 686 18.09 -12.80 74.28
CA ALA A 686 16.72 -13.28 74.15
C ALA A 686 16.66 -14.26 72.96
N ASP A 687 16.11 -15.45 73.22
CA ASP A 687 16.01 -16.60 72.33
C ASP A 687 15.49 -16.25 70.92
N LEU A 688 16.26 -16.60 69.89
CA LEU A 688 15.76 -16.68 68.52
C LEU A 688 16.11 -18.06 67.93
N THR A 689 15.14 -18.96 67.94
CA THR A 689 15.16 -20.19 67.15
C THR A 689 14.97 -19.85 65.67
N LEU A 690 16.00 -20.07 64.86
CA LEU A 690 15.89 -20.01 63.40
C LEU A 690 15.32 -21.35 62.91
N VAL A 691 14.08 -21.35 62.42
CA VAL A 691 13.49 -22.49 61.71
C VAL A 691 13.87 -22.36 60.24
N VAL A 692 14.62 -23.31 59.72
CA VAL A 692 14.85 -23.48 58.28
C VAL A 692 13.82 -24.50 57.77
N PRO A 693 12.82 -24.13 56.96
CA PRO A 693 12.06 -25.11 56.20
C PRO A 693 12.85 -25.47 54.94
N ASP A 694 12.94 -26.78 54.70
CA ASP A 694 13.66 -27.44 53.61
C ASP A 694 13.77 -26.66 52.29
N ALA A 695 15.02 -26.38 51.89
CA ALA A 695 15.61 -26.73 50.59
C ALA A 695 17.13 -26.49 50.64
#